data_AF-A0A428U0L4-F1
#
_entry.id   AF-A0A428U0L4-F1
#
_cell.length_a   1.000
_cell.length_b   1.000
_cell.length_c   1.000
_cell.angle_alpha   90.00
_cell.angle_beta   90.00
_cell.angle_gamma   90.00
#
_symmetry.space_group_name_H-M   'P 1'
#
loop_
_entity.id
_entity.type
_entity.pdbx_description
1 polymer ?
#
loop_
_entity_poly.entity_id
_entity_poly.type
_entity_poly.pdbx_seq_one_letter_code
_entity_poly.pdbx_strand_id
1 'polypeptide(L)'
;MRFSNPFAFRPGPVSFWTTVVYLALVIPLIYVHETVPSAPSDRSLYQGLNLTEAWLDLQTISRAFHPYNSHENDVVRQFLIDRTKEILDRNSMPYTTETIGGVDWHTRTTFAQTQDSDLNPRDESIQSRPRGATLFDDKISNVTWTYNTARPTGTNIAKGTWMGQYFEGNNYYVYIHGKDDPEGEWWRSESAYKKFRGQGGVLVNCHFDSVSTGYGATDDGMSCVSMLQLLSYFTLQGRQPKNGIVLLFNNAEEDGLLGARAFGYSPLLHFTHTFVNLEGAGAGGRAILFRTTDLQAAKVYAKSPHPFGSVVAANAFERGVIKSATDYEIFADIFGQRGMDIAFYAPRARYHTNQDDTRHTSVNSIWHMLSAALASTERFSQITGTVFHGDRSDGKSDLVQNGKKAEGVWFDIFGAAWAVFALRGLFAWSLTLLVATPLILVAMTYILVRKDKYYFFSRDIKMHHDINDDPVVLGGWKGFLRFPFALIFAGALTVASTLLLAKFNPLIIYSSPYAVWSMTLSLFYFSFWLIMRGASFVRPSALHRGFVLIWLFALGWGLQVLGAVAEDRMHIAALYATVFLQSAIFLALFISLLEQFALLGKHDFAMQLHDAHQARDISSHGTDHESRPQPEEEPAQTEGDDDGSEDATETTPLRANEPGYGSSTRTSFAATYRRSVAENAPSPPRMRRYQPYEHEQSWSGRLPSWTWIIQFLLLAPVPVILFGNLGLVAMSALQMTGTDGGSLLVPVLSLGIVSIFLLLPLTPFIHRVSHHIPMFLLCVFAGTFIYNLVAFPFSDSHRFKFLLPAGR
;
A
#
# COMPACT_ATOMS: atom_id res chain seq x y z
N MET A 1 1.78 -4.49 44.64
CA MET A 1 2.39 -4.70 43.30
C MET A 1 2.66 -3.32 42.68
N ARG A 2 3.92 -2.91 42.47
CA ARG A 2 4.20 -1.69 41.70
C ARG A 2 3.87 -1.99 40.23
N PHE A 3 2.84 -1.36 39.69
CA PHE A 3 2.56 -1.43 38.25
C PHE A 3 3.83 -0.96 37.51
N SER A 4 4.38 -1.84 36.67
CA SER A 4 5.56 -1.51 35.86
C SER A 4 5.17 -0.47 34.80
N ASN A 5 6.04 0.49 34.51
CA ASN A 5 5.78 1.53 33.51
C ASN A 5 5.38 0.88 32.16
N PRO A 6 4.13 1.11 31.67
CA PRO A 6 3.59 0.47 30.47
C PRO A 6 4.22 0.98 29.16
N PHE A 7 5.05 2.02 29.24
CA PHE A 7 5.79 2.58 28.11
C PHE A 7 7.29 2.36 28.23
N ALA A 8 7.77 1.59 29.22
CA ALA A 8 9.19 1.27 29.30
C ALA A 8 9.59 0.33 28.16
N PHE A 9 10.77 0.53 27.57
CA PHE A 9 11.34 -0.33 26.54
C PHE A 9 11.78 -1.70 27.11
N ARG A 10 10.79 -2.52 27.44
CA ARG A 10 10.92 -3.84 28.06
C ARG A 10 10.08 -4.87 27.30
N PRO A 11 10.35 -6.18 27.46
CA PRO A 11 9.68 -7.18 26.65
C PRO A 11 8.16 -7.21 26.72
N GLY A 12 7.57 -7.08 27.91
CA GLY A 12 6.11 -7.04 28.07
C GLY A 12 5.46 -5.87 27.32
N PRO A 13 5.81 -4.61 27.64
CA PRO A 13 5.31 -3.43 26.94
C PRO A 13 5.51 -3.45 25.42
N VAL A 14 6.71 -3.83 24.95
CA VAL A 14 7.00 -3.86 23.52
C VAL A 14 6.10 -4.88 22.83
N SER A 15 6.04 -6.13 23.31
CA SER A 15 5.12 -7.14 22.77
C SER A 15 3.68 -6.66 22.72
N PHE A 16 3.17 -6.11 23.83
CA PHE A 16 1.79 -5.67 23.94
C PHE A 16 1.46 -4.60 22.91
N TRP A 17 2.20 -3.49 22.89
CA TRP A 17 1.90 -2.37 21.99
C TRP A 17 2.15 -2.70 20.53
N THR A 18 3.21 -3.46 20.20
CA THR A 18 3.45 -3.85 18.81
C THR A 18 2.35 -4.74 18.28
N THR A 19 1.88 -5.70 19.09
CA THR A 19 0.78 -6.59 18.69
C THR A 19 -0.54 -5.84 18.58
N VAL A 20 -0.90 -5.02 19.59
CA VAL A 20 -2.16 -4.26 19.57
C VAL A 20 -2.21 -3.30 18.38
N VAL A 21 -1.13 -2.57 18.10
CA VAL A 21 -1.09 -1.64 16.95
C VAL A 21 -1.17 -2.39 15.62
N TYR A 22 -0.41 -3.47 15.43
CA TYR A 22 -0.51 -4.23 14.18
C TYR A 22 -1.90 -4.84 13.98
N LEU A 23 -2.52 -5.40 15.03
CA LEU A 23 -3.89 -5.92 14.95
C LEU A 23 -4.91 -4.81 14.66
N ALA A 24 -4.78 -3.66 15.32
CA ALA A 24 -5.67 -2.50 15.11
C ALA A 24 -5.57 -1.90 13.70
N LEU A 25 -4.49 -2.16 12.96
CA LEU A 25 -4.31 -1.70 11.58
C LEU A 25 -4.70 -2.78 10.57
N VAL A 26 -4.23 -4.01 10.77
CA VAL A 26 -4.44 -5.12 9.81
C VAL A 26 -5.90 -5.59 9.81
N ILE A 27 -6.58 -5.65 10.96
CA ILE A 27 -7.98 -6.11 11.02
C ILE A 27 -8.89 -5.18 10.21
N PRO A 28 -8.87 -3.84 10.39
CA PRO A 28 -9.68 -2.95 9.56
C PRO A 28 -9.28 -2.98 8.09
N LEU A 29 -8.00 -3.14 7.73
CA LEU A 29 -7.58 -3.28 6.33
C LEU A 29 -8.22 -4.50 5.67
N ILE A 30 -8.12 -5.67 6.31
CA ILE A 30 -8.74 -6.90 5.81
C ILE A 30 -10.26 -6.74 5.75
N TYR A 31 -10.88 -6.16 6.78
CA TYR A 31 -12.31 -5.91 6.80
C TYR A 31 -12.76 -5.01 5.63
N VAL A 32 -12.09 -3.88 5.41
CA VAL A 32 -12.40 -2.96 4.31
C VAL A 32 -12.22 -3.62 2.94
N HIS A 33 -11.19 -4.46 2.79
CA HIS A 33 -10.88 -5.17 1.55
C HIS A 33 -11.91 -6.25 1.22
N GLU A 34 -12.33 -7.03 2.22
CA GLU A 34 -13.23 -8.17 2.05
C GLU A 34 -14.72 -7.79 2.13
N THR A 35 -15.06 -6.63 2.70
CA THR A 35 -16.45 -6.21 2.87
C THR A 35 -16.85 -5.06 1.96
N VAL A 36 -18.00 -5.24 1.31
CA VAL A 36 -18.63 -4.19 0.51
C VAL A 36 -19.44 -3.28 1.44
N PRO A 37 -19.28 -1.95 1.36
CA PRO A 37 -20.14 -1.00 2.06
C PRO A 37 -21.61 -1.28 1.79
N SER A 38 -22.42 -1.29 2.84
CA SER A 38 -23.86 -1.54 2.71
C SER A 38 -24.53 -0.41 1.93
N ALA A 39 -25.46 -0.79 1.05
CA ALA A 39 -26.34 0.17 0.41
C ALA A 39 -27.13 0.96 1.48
N PRO A 40 -27.34 2.27 1.28
CA PRO A 40 -28.20 3.05 2.15
C PRO A 40 -29.63 2.50 2.08
N SER A 41 -30.39 2.68 3.16
CA SER A 41 -31.82 2.34 3.15
C SER A 41 -32.57 3.14 2.06
N ASP A 42 -33.66 2.59 1.52
CA ASP A 42 -34.42 3.25 0.43
C ASP A 42 -34.86 4.68 0.78
N ARG A 43 -35.13 4.96 2.06
CA ARG A 43 -35.50 6.30 2.54
C ARG A 43 -34.36 7.32 2.49
N SER A 44 -33.13 6.84 2.54
CA SER A 44 -31.89 7.65 2.52
C SER A 44 -31.20 7.66 1.15
N LEU A 45 -31.69 6.87 0.20
CA LEU A 45 -31.18 6.82 -1.16
C LEU A 45 -31.49 8.16 -1.86
N TYR A 46 -30.60 8.62 -2.74
CA TYR A 46 -30.86 9.83 -3.50
C TYR A 46 -32.15 9.68 -4.32
N GLN A 47 -33.00 10.71 -4.29
CA GLN A 47 -34.25 10.73 -5.06
C GLN A 47 -33.97 10.40 -6.53
N GLY A 48 -34.75 9.50 -7.14
CA GLY A 48 -34.57 9.08 -8.53
C GLY A 48 -33.67 7.85 -8.72
N LEU A 49 -32.99 7.36 -7.68
CA LEU A 49 -32.35 6.04 -7.69
C LEU A 49 -33.31 5.00 -7.09
N ASN A 50 -33.24 3.76 -7.59
CA ASN A 50 -34.00 2.62 -7.09
C ASN A 50 -33.17 1.33 -7.21
N LEU A 51 -32.62 0.87 -6.09
CA LEU A 51 -31.75 -0.31 -6.07
C LEU A 51 -32.51 -1.63 -6.24
N THR A 52 -33.79 -1.67 -5.84
CA THR A 52 -34.64 -2.85 -6.09
C THR A 52 -34.89 -3.01 -7.58
N GLU A 53 -35.21 -1.92 -8.27
CA GLU A 53 -35.37 -1.88 -9.72
C GLU A 53 -34.06 -2.26 -10.43
N ALA A 54 -32.93 -1.67 -10.04
CA ALA A 54 -31.63 -2.03 -10.60
C ALA A 54 -31.32 -3.54 -10.45
N TRP A 55 -31.70 -4.15 -9.32
CA TRP A 55 -31.51 -5.58 -9.11
C TRP A 55 -32.43 -6.44 -10.00
N LEU A 56 -33.68 -6.03 -10.21
CA LEU A 56 -34.62 -6.74 -11.09
C LEU A 56 -34.24 -6.60 -12.56
N ASP A 57 -33.79 -5.41 -12.98
CA ASP A 57 -33.26 -5.16 -14.32
C ASP A 57 -32.02 -6.04 -14.55
N LEU A 58 -31.15 -6.17 -13.54
CA LEU A 58 -29.98 -7.02 -13.60
C LEU A 58 -30.36 -8.50 -13.80
N GLN A 59 -31.35 -8.99 -13.04
CA GLN A 59 -31.86 -10.36 -13.20
C GLN A 59 -32.44 -10.61 -14.60
N THR A 60 -32.96 -9.57 -15.25
CA THR A 60 -33.49 -9.65 -16.62
C THR A 60 -32.37 -9.71 -17.65
N ILE A 61 -31.38 -8.81 -17.54
CA ILE A 61 -30.20 -8.77 -18.42
C ILE A 61 -29.41 -10.07 -18.30
N SER A 62 -29.15 -10.53 -17.08
CA SER A 62 -28.31 -11.71 -16.81
C SER A 62 -29.10 -13.02 -16.77
N ARG A 63 -30.25 -13.14 -17.43
CA ARG A 63 -31.07 -14.37 -17.36
C ARG A 63 -30.45 -15.53 -18.14
N ALA A 64 -29.71 -15.21 -19.20
CA ALA A 64 -29.12 -16.16 -20.14
C ALA A 64 -27.80 -15.57 -20.68
N PHE A 65 -26.94 -16.45 -21.21
CA PHE A 65 -25.70 -16.02 -21.87
C PHE A 65 -26.06 -15.27 -23.14
N HIS A 66 -25.46 -14.10 -23.33
CA HIS A 66 -25.77 -13.20 -24.42
C HIS A 66 -24.48 -12.65 -25.06
N PRO A 67 -23.64 -13.53 -25.67
CA PRO A 67 -22.52 -13.07 -26.48
C PRO A 67 -23.01 -12.21 -27.64
N TYR A 68 -22.15 -11.29 -28.09
CA TYR A 68 -22.56 -10.18 -28.96
C TYR A 68 -23.28 -10.61 -30.24
N ASN A 69 -22.99 -11.83 -30.73
CA ASN A 69 -23.50 -12.45 -31.94
C ASN A 69 -24.74 -13.36 -31.73
N SER A 70 -25.39 -13.28 -30.56
CA SER A 70 -26.55 -14.11 -30.21
C SER A 70 -27.87 -13.33 -30.23
N HIS A 71 -28.98 -14.06 -30.46
CA HIS A 71 -30.32 -13.47 -30.33
C HIS A 71 -30.65 -12.97 -28.93
N GLU A 72 -30.08 -13.58 -27.89
CA GLU A 72 -30.30 -13.12 -26.52
C GLU A 72 -29.67 -11.73 -26.31
N ASN A 73 -28.54 -11.45 -26.96
CA ASN A 73 -27.95 -10.12 -26.96
C ASN A 73 -28.84 -9.05 -27.62
N ASP A 74 -29.52 -9.40 -28.71
CA ASP A 74 -30.54 -8.51 -29.31
C ASP A 74 -31.70 -8.22 -28.35
N VAL A 75 -32.12 -9.24 -27.58
CA VAL A 75 -33.16 -9.10 -26.55
C VAL A 75 -32.72 -8.18 -25.42
N VAL A 76 -31.48 -8.34 -24.92
CA VAL A 76 -30.89 -7.46 -23.90
C VAL A 76 -30.82 -6.02 -24.40
N ARG A 77 -30.34 -5.80 -25.63
CA ARG A 77 -30.30 -4.47 -26.26
C ARG A 77 -31.70 -3.84 -26.33
N GLN A 78 -32.70 -4.60 -26.78
CA GLN A 78 -34.07 -4.11 -26.87
C GLN A 78 -34.63 -3.76 -25.49
N PHE A 79 -34.35 -4.59 -24.47
CA PHE A 79 -34.71 -4.32 -23.09
C PHE A 79 -34.10 -2.99 -22.59
N LEU A 80 -32.82 -2.72 -22.85
CA LEU A 80 -32.17 -1.46 -22.46
C LEU A 80 -32.83 -0.23 -23.11
N ILE A 81 -33.23 -0.34 -24.38
CA ILE A 81 -33.93 0.73 -25.11
C ILE A 81 -35.30 0.99 -24.49
N ASP A 82 -36.07 -0.06 -24.22
CA ASP A 82 -37.42 0.06 -23.68
C ASP A 82 -37.39 0.57 -22.24
N ARG A 83 -36.44 0.08 -21.43
CA ARG A 83 -36.21 0.57 -20.06
C ARG A 83 -35.80 2.04 -20.03
N THR A 84 -34.98 2.48 -20.98
CA THR A 84 -34.61 3.89 -21.12
C THR A 84 -35.82 4.77 -21.37
N LYS A 85 -36.69 4.39 -22.31
CA LYS A 85 -37.93 5.13 -22.61
C LYS A 85 -38.85 5.19 -21.38
N GLU A 86 -39.04 4.07 -20.69
CA GLU A 86 -39.84 4.01 -19.47
C GLU A 86 -39.33 4.97 -18.39
N ILE A 87 -38.00 5.03 -18.18
CA ILE A 87 -37.38 5.95 -17.21
C ILE A 87 -37.62 7.41 -17.63
N LEU A 88 -37.47 7.73 -18.92
CA LEU A 88 -37.68 9.08 -19.45
C LEU A 88 -39.15 9.53 -19.32
N ASP A 89 -40.09 8.65 -19.66
CA ASP A 89 -41.53 8.89 -19.53
C ASP A 89 -41.91 9.09 -18.05
N ARG A 90 -41.42 8.22 -17.16
CA ARG A 90 -41.61 8.33 -15.70
C ARG A 90 -41.12 9.66 -15.15
N ASN A 91 -40.02 10.18 -15.69
CA ASN A 91 -39.43 11.46 -15.28
C ASN A 91 -39.99 12.67 -16.06
N SER A 92 -40.97 12.45 -16.95
CA SER A 92 -41.54 13.48 -17.83
C SER A 92 -40.46 14.23 -18.62
N MET A 93 -39.44 13.51 -19.10
CA MET A 93 -38.32 14.06 -19.87
C MET A 93 -38.65 13.99 -21.37
N PRO A 94 -38.72 15.12 -22.10
CA PRO A 94 -38.91 15.07 -23.54
C PRO A 94 -37.68 14.46 -24.23
N TYR A 95 -37.91 13.56 -25.19
CA TYR A 95 -36.82 12.93 -25.91
C TYR A 95 -37.10 12.72 -27.40
N THR A 96 -36.03 12.65 -28.19
CA THR A 96 -36.07 12.30 -29.61
C THR A 96 -35.25 11.04 -29.86
N THR A 97 -35.53 10.33 -30.96
CA THR A 97 -34.75 9.16 -31.37
C THR A 97 -34.08 9.44 -32.71
N GLU A 98 -32.78 9.19 -32.76
CA GLU A 98 -31.89 9.36 -33.89
C GLU A 98 -31.35 7.99 -34.33
N THR A 99 -31.30 7.76 -35.63
CA THR A 99 -30.70 6.55 -36.21
C THR A 99 -29.42 6.87 -36.98
N ILE A 100 -28.87 8.07 -36.76
CA ILE A 100 -27.67 8.55 -37.43
C ILE A 100 -26.43 7.93 -36.75
N GLY A 101 -25.54 7.40 -37.56
CA GLY A 101 -24.22 6.86 -37.18
C GLY A 101 -23.27 6.92 -38.38
N GLY A 102 -22.10 6.29 -38.28
CA GLY A 102 -21.19 6.14 -39.42
C GLY A 102 -20.50 7.45 -39.88
N VAL A 103 -20.28 8.40 -38.97
CA VAL A 103 -19.63 9.68 -39.30
C VAL A 103 -18.13 9.49 -39.52
N ASP A 104 -17.63 9.71 -40.74
CA ASP A 104 -16.19 9.69 -41.03
C ASP A 104 -15.51 11.00 -40.58
N TRP A 105 -14.78 10.94 -39.47
CA TRP A 105 -14.04 12.07 -38.93
C TRP A 105 -12.63 12.25 -39.52
N HIS A 106 -12.08 11.25 -40.20
CA HIS A 106 -10.74 11.34 -40.82
C HIS A 106 -10.74 12.23 -42.07
N THR A 107 -11.78 12.15 -42.90
CA THR A 107 -11.97 13.10 -44.00
C THR A 107 -12.27 14.51 -43.47
N ARG A 108 -13.06 14.64 -42.40
CA ARG A 108 -13.50 15.96 -41.87
C ARG A 108 -12.41 16.76 -41.14
N THR A 109 -11.45 16.09 -40.49
CA THR A 109 -10.33 16.78 -39.80
C THR A 109 -9.24 17.27 -40.77
N THR A 110 -9.02 16.58 -41.89
CA THR A 110 -8.00 16.96 -42.89
C THR A 110 -8.36 18.26 -43.65
N PHE A 111 -9.66 18.52 -43.89
CA PHE A 111 -10.12 19.77 -44.50
C PHE A 111 -10.21 20.96 -43.52
N ALA A 112 -10.08 20.72 -42.20
CA ALA A 112 -10.13 21.77 -41.20
C ALA A 112 -8.77 22.46 -40.97
N GLN A 113 -7.65 21.85 -41.36
CA GLN A 113 -6.31 22.42 -41.18
C GLN A 113 -5.98 23.58 -42.12
N THR A 114 -6.76 23.80 -43.18
CA THR A 114 -6.49 24.85 -44.19
C THR A 114 -7.18 26.18 -43.90
N GLN A 115 -7.95 26.31 -42.81
CA GLN A 115 -8.77 27.51 -42.52
C GLN A 115 -8.75 27.94 -41.04
N ASP A 116 -7.69 27.67 -40.29
CA ASP A 116 -7.58 28.04 -38.87
C ASP A 116 -7.04 29.47 -38.67
N SER A 117 -7.69 30.44 -39.33
CA SER A 117 -7.51 31.87 -39.06
C SER A 117 -8.88 32.50 -38.84
N ASP A 118 -9.10 33.00 -37.61
CA ASP A 118 -10.09 34.04 -37.27
C ASP A 118 -11.52 33.64 -36.87
N LEU A 119 -11.72 32.60 -36.04
CA LEU A 119 -12.99 32.46 -35.30
C LEU A 119 -12.76 32.43 -33.79
N ASN A 120 -12.89 33.61 -33.18
CA ASN A 120 -12.87 33.84 -31.74
C ASN A 120 -14.27 33.48 -31.18
N PRO A 121 -14.46 32.40 -30.40
CA PRO A 121 -15.79 31.94 -30.00
C PRO A 121 -16.32 32.65 -28.75
N ARG A 122 -15.95 33.92 -28.55
CA ARG A 122 -16.33 34.72 -27.38
C ARG A 122 -17.13 35.93 -27.84
N ASP A 123 -18.46 35.78 -27.92
CA ASP A 123 -19.46 36.83 -27.65
C ASP A 123 -20.83 36.45 -28.22
N GLU A 124 -21.44 35.35 -27.74
CA GLU A 124 -22.90 35.19 -27.83
C GLU A 124 -23.39 34.61 -26.50
N SER A 125 -24.40 35.25 -25.91
CA SER A 125 -25.03 34.84 -24.66
C SER A 125 -25.58 33.43 -24.79
N ILE A 126 -24.93 32.45 -24.16
CA ILE A 126 -25.41 31.06 -24.10
C ILE A 126 -26.75 31.08 -23.36
N GLN A 127 -27.85 31.00 -24.11
CA GLN A 127 -29.15 30.69 -23.52
C GLN A 127 -29.09 29.27 -22.97
N SER A 128 -29.59 29.08 -21.75
CA SER A 128 -29.60 27.77 -21.10
C SER A 128 -30.48 26.81 -21.89
N ARG A 129 -29.88 25.76 -22.46
CA ARG A 129 -30.61 24.74 -23.21
C ARG A 129 -31.68 24.09 -22.32
N PRO A 130 -32.93 23.94 -22.80
CA PRO A 130 -33.98 23.30 -22.03
C PRO A 130 -33.66 21.82 -21.75
N ARG A 131 -34.32 21.26 -20.74
CA ARG A 131 -34.21 19.83 -20.41
C ARG A 131 -34.69 19.00 -21.61
N GLY A 132 -33.89 18.00 -21.98
CA GLY A 132 -34.25 17.01 -22.99
C GLY A 132 -33.24 15.87 -23.03
N ALA A 133 -33.58 14.82 -23.77
CA ALA A 133 -32.68 13.73 -24.10
C ALA A 133 -32.75 13.37 -25.59
N THR A 134 -31.69 12.79 -26.13
CA THR A 134 -31.65 12.24 -27.49
C THR A 134 -31.14 10.82 -27.44
N LEU A 135 -31.93 9.88 -27.93
CA LEU A 135 -31.61 8.45 -27.98
C LEU A 135 -31.00 8.15 -29.35
N PHE A 136 -29.83 7.54 -29.39
CA PHE A 136 -29.17 7.13 -30.61
C PHE A 136 -29.23 5.60 -30.74
N ASP A 137 -30.01 5.14 -31.71
CA ASP A 137 -30.10 3.74 -32.13
C ASP A 137 -29.12 3.50 -33.29
N ASP A 138 -27.84 3.35 -32.97
CA ASP A 138 -26.77 3.25 -33.96
C ASP A 138 -26.56 1.81 -34.43
N LYS A 139 -27.04 1.54 -35.65
CA LYS A 139 -26.89 0.25 -36.35
C LYS A 139 -26.07 0.37 -37.63
N ILE A 140 -25.33 1.47 -37.80
CA ILE A 140 -24.69 1.85 -39.06
C ILE A 140 -23.16 1.97 -38.90
N SER A 141 -22.69 2.30 -37.69
CA SER A 141 -21.26 2.46 -37.39
C SER A 141 -20.50 1.13 -37.42
N ASN A 142 -20.04 0.71 -38.59
CA ASN A 142 -19.29 -0.54 -38.76
C ASN A 142 -17.78 -0.33 -38.56
N VAL A 143 -17.10 -1.33 -38.03
CA VAL A 143 -15.65 -1.31 -37.80
C VAL A 143 -14.99 -2.45 -38.56
N THR A 144 -13.97 -2.10 -39.35
CA THR A 144 -13.02 -3.07 -39.90
C THR A 144 -11.65 -2.74 -39.32
N TRP A 145 -11.00 -3.72 -38.72
CA TRP A 145 -9.70 -3.54 -38.07
C TRP A 145 -8.77 -4.72 -38.36
N THR A 146 -7.47 -4.46 -38.42
CA THR A 146 -6.46 -5.52 -38.50
C THR A 146 -5.67 -5.58 -37.20
N TYR A 147 -5.58 -6.77 -36.63
CA TYR A 147 -4.78 -7.01 -35.43
C TYR A 147 -3.75 -8.10 -35.69
N ASN A 148 -2.66 -8.02 -34.94
CA ASN A 148 -1.60 -9.00 -35.02
C ASN A 148 -1.89 -10.12 -34.00
N THR A 149 -1.99 -11.37 -34.46
CA THR A 149 -2.35 -12.52 -33.62
C THR A 149 -1.30 -12.88 -32.57
N ALA A 150 -0.09 -12.33 -32.66
CA ALA A 150 0.91 -12.43 -31.60
C ALA A 150 0.65 -11.46 -30.43
N ARG A 151 -0.38 -10.61 -30.51
CA ARG A 151 -0.95 -9.93 -29.34
C ARG A 151 -2.22 -10.67 -28.93
N PRO A 152 -2.04 -11.67 -28.07
CA PRO A 152 -2.42 -11.45 -26.69
C PRO A 152 -1.20 -11.71 -25.82
N THR A 153 -0.98 -10.87 -24.81
CA THR A 153 0.11 -11.01 -23.82
C THR A 153 1.47 -10.45 -24.28
N GLY A 154 1.91 -9.36 -23.63
CA GLY A 154 3.20 -8.71 -23.90
C GLY A 154 4.39 -9.65 -23.78
N THR A 155 5.17 -9.74 -24.87
CA THR A 155 6.63 -9.60 -24.99
C THR A 155 7.04 -9.72 -26.46
N ASN A 156 8.04 -8.94 -26.87
CA ASN A 156 8.90 -9.04 -28.06
C ASN A 156 8.28 -9.41 -29.42
N ILE A 157 8.45 -8.49 -30.38
CA ILE A 157 8.15 -8.60 -31.80
C ILE A 157 8.64 -9.96 -32.35
N ALA A 158 7.71 -10.90 -32.53
CA ALA A 158 7.91 -12.14 -33.27
C ALA A 158 6.70 -12.36 -34.19
N LYS A 159 7.00 -12.61 -35.47
CA LYS A 159 6.19 -13.14 -36.58
C LYS A 159 4.73 -13.57 -36.24
N GLY A 160 3.85 -12.62 -35.95
CA GLY A 160 2.42 -12.90 -35.85
C GLY A 160 1.72 -12.64 -37.19
N THR A 161 0.72 -13.46 -37.49
CA THR A 161 -0.15 -13.29 -38.67
C THR A 161 -1.06 -12.09 -38.41
N TRP A 162 -1.30 -11.27 -39.42
CA TRP A 162 -2.32 -10.23 -39.33
C TRP A 162 -3.68 -10.85 -39.62
N MET A 163 -4.64 -10.67 -38.71
CA MET A 163 -6.03 -11.02 -38.93
C MET A 163 -6.87 -9.76 -39.08
N GLY A 164 -7.82 -9.81 -40.01
CA GLY A 164 -8.86 -8.80 -40.15
C GLY A 164 -10.09 -9.20 -39.33
N GLN A 165 -10.65 -8.26 -38.59
CA GLN A 165 -11.92 -8.40 -37.90
C GLN A 165 -12.89 -7.35 -38.43
N TYR A 166 -14.12 -7.78 -38.63
CA TYR A 166 -15.22 -6.91 -39.03
C TYR A 166 -16.32 -7.02 -37.98
N PHE A 167 -16.88 -5.88 -37.61
CA PHE A 167 -17.96 -5.75 -36.66
C PHE A 167 -19.04 -4.83 -37.23
N GLU A 168 -20.27 -5.31 -37.24
CA GLU A 168 -21.45 -4.52 -37.53
C GLU A 168 -21.89 -3.85 -36.24
N GLY A 169 -21.69 -2.54 -36.16
CA GLY A 169 -21.98 -1.80 -34.94
C GLY A 169 -23.48 -1.80 -34.66
N ASN A 170 -23.84 -2.08 -33.42
CA ASN A 170 -25.20 -2.02 -32.91
C ASN A 170 -25.25 -1.32 -31.54
N ASN A 171 -24.37 -0.34 -31.32
CA ASN A 171 -24.34 0.42 -30.08
C ASN A 171 -25.68 1.14 -29.82
N TYR A 172 -25.98 1.40 -28.56
CA TYR A 172 -27.10 2.23 -28.14
C TYR A 172 -26.62 3.27 -27.14
N TYR A 173 -26.99 4.54 -27.33
CA TYR A 173 -26.56 5.57 -26.39
C TYR A 173 -27.59 6.68 -26.20
N VAL A 174 -27.54 7.30 -25.03
CA VAL A 174 -28.48 8.34 -24.62
C VAL A 174 -27.71 9.60 -24.28
N TYR A 175 -28.01 10.68 -24.99
CA TYR A 175 -27.48 12.01 -24.74
C TYR A 175 -28.47 12.82 -23.88
N ILE A 176 -28.12 13.04 -22.61
CA ILE A 176 -28.85 13.90 -21.67
C ILE A 176 -28.33 15.33 -21.83
N HIS A 177 -29.22 16.26 -22.19
CA HIS A 177 -28.83 17.63 -22.53
C HIS A 177 -28.41 18.41 -21.29
N GLY A 178 -27.18 18.93 -21.31
CA GLY A 178 -26.67 19.88 -20.33
C GLY A 178 -27.28 21.27 -20.52
N LYS A 179 -27.20 22.10 -19.47
CA LYS A 179 -27.65 23.50 -19.51
C LYS A 179 -26.80 24.37 -20.44
N ASP A 180 -25.50 24.09 -20.49
CA ASP A 180 -24.53 24.88 -21.23
C ASP A 180 -24.26 24.30 -22.63
N ASP A 181 -24.95 23.21 -22.99
CA ASP A 181 -24.81 22.55 -24.28
C ASP A 181 -25.43 23.39 -25.42
N PRO A 182 -24.97 23.22 -26.67
CA PRO A 182 -25.51 23.98 -27.80
C PRO A 182 -26.96 23.61 -28.07
N GLU A 183 -27.83 24.57 -28.40
CA GLU A 183 -29.21 24.26 -28.79
C GLU A 183 -29.31 23.62 -30.18
N GLY A 184 -30.37 22.84 -30.40
CA GLY A 184 -30.64 22.15 -31.66
C GLY A 184 -29.85 20.86 -31.89
N GLU A 185 -29.99 20.30 -33.09
CA GLU A 185 -29.32 19.07 -33.55
C GLU A 185 -27.95 19.39 -34.16
N TRP A 186 -27.08 20.04 -33.39
CA TRP A 186 -25.77 20.53 -33.85
C TRP A 186 -24.86 19.42 -34.42
N TRP A 187 -25.12 18.15 -34.05
CA TRP A 187 -24.44 16.98 -34.60
C TRP A 187 -24.74 16.70 -36.07
N ARG A 188 -25.81 17.27 -36.64
CA ARG A 188 -26.19 17.06 -38.05
C ARG A 188 -25.46 17.99 -39.02
N SER A 189 -24.86 19.07 -38.53
CA SER A 189 -24.19 20.09 -39.35
C SER A 189 -22.71 20.22 -38.97
N GLU A 190 -21.83 20.05 -39.95
CA GLU A 190 -20.38 20.17 -39.73
C GLU A 190 -19.97 21.59 -39.31
N SER A 191 -20.64 22.63 -39.83
CA SER A 191 -20.37 24.02 -39.46
C SER A 191 -20.83 24.33 -38.03
N ALA A 192 -21.96 23.78 -37.60
CA ALA A 192 -22.42 23.88 -36.22
C ALA A 192 -21.46 23.15 -35.28
N TYR A 193 -21.04 21.94 -35.65
CA TYR A 193 -20.07 21.15 -34.89
C TYR A 193 -18.76 21.90 -34.64
N LYS A 194 -18.18 22.54 -35.68
CA LYS A 194 -16.96 23.35 -35.56
C LYS A 194 -17.11 24.50 -34.58
N LYS A 195 -18.29 25.14 -34.53
CA LYS A 195 -18.60 26.24 -33.59
C LYS A 195 -18.59 25.78 -32.12
N PHE A 196 -18.91 24.52 -31.86
CA PHE A 196 -19.14 24.00 -30.50
C PHE A 196 -18.10 23.01 -29.97
N ARG A 197 -17.01 22.78 -30.72
CA ARG A 197 -15.88 21.88 -30.38
C ARG A 197 -15.15 22.20 -29.04
N GLY A 198 -15.55 23.28 -28.35
CA GLY A 198 -15.02 23.69 -27.05
C GLY A 198 -15.91 23.36 -25.83
N GLN A 199 -17.15 22.89 -26.02
CA GLN A 199 -18.06 22.50 -24.94
C GLN A 199 -18.01 20.97 -24.76
N GLY A 200 -17.20 20.53 -23.80
CA GLY A 200 -16.94 19.12 -23.53
C GLY A 200 -17.98 18.46 -22.62
N GLY A 201 -18.67 17.44 -23.14
CA GLY A 201 -19.55 16.55 -22.40
C GLY A 201 -18.81 15.40 -21.70
N VAL A 202 -19.58 14.61 -20.97
CA VAL A 202 -19.12 13.44 -20.20
C VAL A 202 -19.67 12.16 -20.83
N LEU A 203 -18.80 11.24 -21.21
CA LEU A 203 -19.17 9.88 -21.60
C LEU A 203 -19.24 8.98 -20.36
N VAL A 204 -20.27 8.18 -20.22
CA VAL A 204 -20.28 7.04 -19.29
C VAL A 204 -20.50 5.79 -20.14
N ASN A 205 -19.59 4.83 -20.04
CA ASN A 205 -19.58 3.63 -20.87
C ASN A 205 -19.76 2.38 -20.02
N CYS A 206 -20.51 1.43 -20.57
CA CYS A 206 -20.52 0.02 -20.18
C CYS A 206 -20.74 -0.83 -21.44
N HIS A 207 -20.35 -2.10 -21.40
CA HIS A 207 -20.74 -3.05 -22.43
C HIS A 207 -21.96 -3.86 -21.98
N PHE A 208 -22.78 -4.32 -22.93
CA PHE A 208 -23.97 -5.11 -22.62
C PHE A 208 -23.91 -6.55 -23.11
N ASP A 209 -22.92 -6.94 -23.91
CA ASP A 209 -22.65 -8.35 -24.20
C ASP A 209 -22.05 -9.08 -23.01
N SER A 210 -22.27 -10.38 -22.93
CA SER A 210 -21.56 -11.28 -22.02
C SER A 210 -20.61 -12.19 -22.79
N VAL A 211 -19.60 -12.77 -22.13
CA VAL A 211 -18.94 -13.95 -22.72
C VAL A 211 -19.92 -15.10 -23.02
N SER A 212 -19.53 -15.99 -23.93
CA SER A 212 -20.29 -17.22 -24.24
C SER A 212 -20.35 -18.25 -23.11
N THR A 213 -19.59 -18.05 -22.03
CA THR A 213 -19.44 -18.98 -20.90
C THR A 213 -20.06 -18.50 -19.58
N GLY A 214 -20.67 -17.31 -19.56
CA GLY A 214 -21.15 -16.64 -18.34
C GLY A 214 -22.42 -15.81 -18.60
N TYR A 215 -23.13 -15.46 -17.52
CA TYR A 215 -24.38 -14.70 -17.61
C TYR A 215 -24.16 -13.18 -17.68
N GLY A 216 -22.93 -12.71 -17.48
CA GLY A 216 -22.59 -11.30 -17.52
C GLY A 216 -23.26 -10.46 -16.44
N ALA A 217 -23.48 -11.02 -15.25
CA ALA A 217 -24.16 -10.29 -14.18
C ALA A 217 -23.28 -9.16 -13.65
N THR A 218 -22.00 -9.43 -13.41
CA THR A 218 -21.04 -8.40 -13.00
C THR A 218 -20.20 -7.87 -14.15
N ASP A 219 -20.28 -8.57 -15.30
CA ASP A 219 -19.48 -8.39 -16.50
C ASP A 219 -20.38 -8.43 -17.76
N ASP A 220 -21.15 -7.38 -18.05
CA ASP A 220 -21.11 -6.07 -17.41
C ASP A 220 -22.53 -5.54 -17.07
N GLY A 221 -23.44 -6.46 -16.75
CA GLY A 221 -24.83 -6.17 -16.41
C GLY A 221 -24.99 -5.22 -15.22
N MET A 222 -24.11 -5.28 -14.22
CA MET A 222 -24.11 -4.34 -13.07
C MET A 222 -23.83 -2.90 -13.49
N SER A 223 -22.96 -2.70 -14.48
CA SER A 223 -22.67 -1.39 -15.04
C SER A 223 -23.83 -0.89 -15.89
N CYS A 224 -24.46 -1.77 -16.69
CA CYS A 224 -25.67 -1.46 -17.43
C CYS A 224 -26.78 -0.92 -16.52
N VAL A 225 -27.09 -1.63 -15.42
CA VAL A 225 -28.13 -1.17 -14.48
C VAL A 225 -27.68 0.07 -13.71
N SER A 226 -26.40 0.23 -13.42
CA SER A 226 -25.87 1.46 -12.84
C SER A 226 -26.09 2.65 -13.77
N MET A 227 -25.88 2.48 -15.08
CA MET A 227 -26.14 3.52 -16.08
C MET A 227 -27.63 3.86 -16.23
N LEU A 228 -28.52 2.87 -16.15
CA LEU A 228 -29.98 3.12 -16.08
C LEU A 228 -30.35 3.94 -14.84
N GLN A 229 -29.70 3.70 -13.70
CA GLN A 229 -29.91 4.52 -12.50
C GLN A 229 -29.33 5.93 -12.64
N LEU A 230 -28.19 6.11 -13.32
CA LEU A 230 -27.67 7.44 -13.68
C LEU A 230 -28.64 8.20 -14.59
N LEU A 231 -29.20 7.54 -15.60
CA LEU A 231 -30.25 8.10 -16.45
C LEU A 231 -31.42 8.60 -15.60
N SER A 232 -31.94 7.75 -14.71
CA SER A 232 -33.04 8.10 -13.81
C SER A 232 -32.70 9.30 -12.90
N TYR A 233 -31.47 9.37 -12.39
CA TYR A 233 -30.99 10.48 -11.55
C TYR A 233 -30.91 11.81 -12.30
N PHE A 234 -30.24 11.86 -13.45
CA PHE A 234 -29.96 13.10 -14.18
C PHE A 234 -31.15 13.60 -14.99
N THR A 235 -32.13 12.73 -15.28
CA THR A 235 -33.36 13.11 -15.97
C THR A 235 -34.46 13.57 -15.01
N LEU A 236 -34.28 13.43 -13.69
CA LEU A 236 -35.21 13.96 -12.70
C LEU A 236 -35.30 15.50 -12.75
N GLN A 237 -36.47 16.05 -12.41
CA GLN A 237 -36.65 17.50 -12.34
C GLN A 237 -35.68 18.14 -11.33
N GLY A 238 -34.99 19.20 -11.76
CA GLY A 238 -33.99 19.91 -10.95
C GLY A 238 -32.57 19.35 -11.03
N ARG A 239 -32.35 18.22 -11.73
CA ARG A 239 -31.03 17.53 -11.83
C ARG A 239 -30.36 17.57 -13.20
N GLN A 240 -30.81 18.48 -14.07
CA GLN A 240 -30.16 18.69 -15.36
C GLN A 240 -28.67 19.03 -15.17
N PRO A 241 -27.74 18.29 -15.80
CA PRO A 241 -26.31 18.52 -15.67
C PRO A 241 -25.90 19.83 -16.33
N LYS A 242 -24.70 20.33 -16.03
CA LYS A 242 -24.21 21.57 -16.61
C LYS A 242 -23.67 21.34 -18.03
N ASN A 243 -22.69 20.44 -18.18
CA ASN A 243 -22.30 19.85 -19.45
C ASN A 243 -23.07 18.54 -19.68
N GLY A 244 -23.43 18.27 -20.92
CA GLY A 244 -24.18 17.07 -21.30
C GLY A 244 -23.51 15.75 -20.95
N ILE A 245 -24.33 14.73 -20.72
CA ILE A 245 -23.91 13.37 -20.39
C ILE A 245 -24.34 12.43 -21.50
N VAL A 246 -23.41 11.63 -22.02
CA VAL A 246 -23.67 10.56 -23.00
C VAL A 246 -23.52 9.23 -22.27
N LEU A 247 -24.60 8.49 -22.15
CA LEU A 247 -24.62 7.13 -21.61
C LEU A 247 -24.52 6.15 -22.77
N LEU A 248 -23.36 5.50 -22.94
CA LEU A 248 -23.08 4.54 -24.00
C LEU A 248 -23.18 3.09 -23.51
N PHE A 249 -24.19 2.38 -24.01
CA PHE A 249 -24.31 0.93 -23.93
C PHE A 249 -23.71 0.35 -25.21
N ASN A 250 -22.46 -0.09 -25.13
CA ASN A 250 -21.76 -0.65 -26.29
C ASN A 250 -21.83 -2.19 -26.31
N ASN A 251 -21.44 -2.78 -27.44
CA ASN A 251 -21.52 -4.22 -27.66
C ASN A 251 -20.19 -4.78 -28.20
N ALA A 252 -19.97 -6.08 -28.06
CA ALA A 252 -18.78 -6.77 -28.54
C ALA A 252 -17.48 -6.25 -27.90
N GLU A 253 -17.52 -5.96 -26.60
CA GLU A 253 -16.33 -5.68 -25.80
C GLU A 253 -15.48 -6.95 -25.70
N GLU A 254 -16.13 -8.05 -25.33
CA GLU A 254 -15.52 -9.33 -24.94
C GLU A 254 -14.71 -9.98 -26.07
N ASP A 255 -15.06 -9.64 -27.31
CA ASP A 255 -14.47 -10.17 -28.54
C ASP A 255 -13.54 -9.14 -29.26
N GLY A 256 -13.22 -8.02 -28.61
CA GLY A 256 -12.15 -7.12 -29.09
C GLY A 256 -12.38 -5.61 -28.93
N LEU A 257 -13.15 -5.16 -27.94
CA LEU A 257 -13.48 -3.74 -27.69
C LEU A 257 -14.15 -3.08 -28.91
N LEU A 258 -14.92 -3.85 -29.68
CA LEU A 258 -15.39 -3.46 -31.00
C LEU A 258 -16.49 -2.39 -30.91
N GLY A 259 -17.32 -2.45 -29.87
CA GLY A 259 -18.34 -1.46 -29.55
C GLY A 259 -17.76 -0.08 -29.29
N ALA A 260 -16.77 0.03 -28.39
CA ALA A 260 -16.09 1.30 -28.18
C ALA A 260 -15.38 1.80 -29.45
N ARG A 261 -14.80 0.91 -30.27
CA ARG A 261 -14.23 1.31 -31.57
C ARG A 261 -15.30 1.85 -32.52
N ALA A 262 -16.48 1.24 -32.55
CA ALA A 262 -17.61 1.67 -33.38
C ALA A 262 -18.13 3.05 -32.96
N PHE A 263 -18.05 3.37 -31.67
CA PHE A 263 -18.36 4.72 -31.17
C PHE A 263 -17.47 5.81 -31.78
N GLY A 264 -16.31 5.44 -32.34
CA GLY A 264 -15.47 6.34 -33.14
C GLY A 264 -16.19 6.99 -34.33
N TYR A 265 -17.28 6.39 -34.82
CA TYR A 265 -18.12 6.95 -35.88
C TYR A 265 -19.36 7.67 -35.36
N SER A 266 -19.48 7.86 -34.04
CA SER A 266 -20.58 8.60 -33.45
C SER A 266 -20.44 10.10 -33.75
N PRO A 267 -21.56 10.81 -34.00
CA PRO A 267 -21.57 12.27 -33.99
C PRO A 267 -21.06 12.90 -32.69
N LEU A 268 -21.14 12.19 -31.56
CA LEU A 268 -20.84 12.70 -30.23
C LEU A 268 -19.39 12.47 -29.79
N LEU A 269 -18.55 11.86 -30.63
CA LEU A 269 -17.17 11.51 -30.28
C LEU A 269 -16.37 12.73 -29.79
N HIS A 270 -16.20 13.77 -30.61
CA HIS A 270 -15.44 14.95 -30.16
C HIS A 270 -16.24 15.91 -29.25
N PHE A 271 -17.52 15.63 -28.98
CA PHE A 271 -18.24 16.33 -27.91
C PHE A 271 -17.85 15.78 -26.54
N THR A 272 -17.63 14.48 -26.42
CA THR A 272 -17.30 13.83 -25.15
C THR A 272 -15.81 13.99 -24.84
N HIS A 273 -15.45 14.94 -23.97
CA HIS A 273 -14.05 15.22 -23.63
C HIS A 273 -13.54 14.35 -22.47
N THR A 274 -14.47 14.01 -21.59
CA THR A 274 -14.21 13.21 -20.40
C THR A 274 -15.01 11.92 -20.41
N PHE A 275 -14.53 10.90 -19.69
CA PHE A 275 -15.26 9.64 -19.61
C PHE A 275 -15.16 8.95 -18.23
N VAL A 276 -16.17 8.13 -17.93
CA VAL A 276 -16.19 7.15 -16.85
C VAL A 276 -16.51 5.80 -17.48
N ASN A 277 -15.53 4.89 -17.51
CA ASN A 277 -15.74 3.52 -17.92
C ASN A 277 -16.13 2.68 -16.71
N LEU A 278 -17.21 1.91 -16.82
CA LEU A 278 -17.67 0.94 -15.83
C LEU A 278 -17.42 -0.46 -16.38
N GLU A 279 -16.94 -1.37 -15.54
CA GLU A 279 -16.40 -2.65 -16.01
C GLU A 279 -16.49 -3.81 -15.01
N GLY A 280 -16.39 -5.03 -15.52
CA GLY A 280 -16.70 -6.27 -14.79
C GLY A 280 -15.58 -7.29 -14.59
N ALA A 281 -14.33 -6.92 -14.33
CA ALA A 281 -13.20 -7.89 -14.28
C ALA A 281 -13.14 -8.84 -13.04
N GLY A 282 -14.27 -9.11 -12.38
CA GLY A 282 -14.43 -9.98 -11.22
C GLY A 282 -15.91 -10.10 -10.80
N ALA A 283 -16.28 -11.15 -10.06
CA ALA A 283 -17.68 -11.43 -9.75
C ALA A 283 -18.29 -10.63 -8.58
N GLY A 284 -18.18 -9.29 -8.64
CA GLY A 284 -18.81 -8.35 -7.71
C GLY A 284 -17.85 -7.78 -6.66
N GLY A 285 -18.32 -7.59 -5.43
CA GLY A 285 -17.51 -7.00 -4.37
C GLY A 285 -17.44 -5.47 -4.46
N ARG A 286 -16.29 -4.92 -4.08
CA ARG A 286 -16.01 -3.48 -4.20
C ARG A 286 -15.52 -3.17 -5.60
N ALA A 287 -16.17 -2.23 -6.28
CA ALA A 287 -15.65 -1.65 -7.50
C ALA A 287 -14.42 -0.78 -7.19
N ILE A 288 -13.27 -1.11 -7.77
CA ILE A 288 -11.99 -0.42 -7.61
C ILE A 288 -11.78 0.56 -8.75
N LEU A 289 -11.13 1.69 -8.47
CA LEU A 289 -10.55 2.52 -9.52
C LEU A 289 -9.31 1.82 -10.08
N PHE A 290 -9.44 1.17 -11.24
CA PHE A 290 -8.33 0.47 -11.90
C PHE A 290 -7.25 1.43 -12.38
N ARG A 291 -7.68 2.46 -13.10
CA ARG A 291 -6.79 3.42 -13.74
C ARG A 291 -7.51 4.74 -14.02
N THR A 292 -6.69 5.77 -14.21
CA THR A 292 -7.12 7.13 -14.55
C THR A 292 -6.16 7.72 -15.56
N THR A 293 -6.64 8.57 -16.46
CA THR A 293 -5.77 9.18 -17.48
C THR A 293 -4.77 10.18 -16.91
N ASP A 294 -5.09 10.81 -15.78
CA ASP A 294 -4.28 11.87 -15.18
C ASP A 294 -4.76 12.26 -13.77
N LEU A 295 -4.00 13.15 -13.12
CA LEU A 295 -4.26 13.73 -11.81
C LEU A 295 -5.64 14.39 -11.67
N GLN A 296 -6.14 15.06 -12.70
CA GLN A 296 -7.43 15.76 -12.61
C GLN A 296 -8.58 14.78 -12.61
N ALA A 297 -8.50 13.71 -13.42
CA ALA A 297 -9.45 12.60 -13.35
C ALA A 297 -9.41 11.92 -11.96
N ALA A 298 -8.23 11.67 -11.40
CA ALA A 298 -8.09 11.12 -10.05
C ALA A 298 -8.65 12.05 -8.95
N LYS A 299 -8.60 13.38 -9.14
CA LYS A 299 -9.22 14.36 -8.22
C LYS A 299 -10.75 14.35 -8.31
N VAL A 300 -11.32 14.04 -9.46
CA VAL A 300 -12.77 13.89 -9.63
C VAL A 300 -13.27 12.72 -8.78
N TYR A 301 -12.58 11.59 -8.82
CA TYR A 301 -12.92 10.40 -8.04
C TYR A 301 -12.88 10.60 -6.52
N ALA A 302 -12.16 11.62 -6.02
CA ALA A 302 -12.06 11.95 -4.60
C ALA A 302 -13.41 12.26 -3.91
N LYS A 303 -14.48 12.49 -4.69
CA LYS A 303 -15.84 12.70 -4.20
C LYS A 303 -16.68 11.43 -4.10
N SER A 304 -16.14 10.28 -4.54
CA SER A 304 -16.78 8.98 -4.30
C SER A 304 -17.04 8.78 -2.80
N PRO A 305 -18.22 8.31 -2.38
CA PRO A 305 -18.52 8.06 -0.97
C PRO A 305 -17.66 6.96 -0.35
N HIS A 306 -17.19 6.01 -1.18
CA HIS A 306 -16.40 4.85 -0.77
C HIS A 306 -15.20 4.70 -1.70
N PRO A 307 -14.23 5.64 -1.66
CA PRO A 307 -13.11 5.63 -2.59
C PRO A 307 -12.26 4.38 -2.36
N PHE A 308 -11.92 3.67 -3.44
CA PHE A 308 -11.13 2.44 -3.36
C PHE A 308 -10.20 2.31 -4.57
N GLY A 309 -8.89 2.22 -4.33
CA GLY A 309 -7.90 2.10 -5.40
C GLY A 309 -6.54 2.68 -5.06
N SER A 310 -5.54 2.37 -5.89
CA SER A 310 -4.18 2.87 -5.77
C SER A 310 -3.54 3.01 -7.16
N VAL A 311 -2.70 4.05 -7.32
CA VAL A 311 -1.93 4.32 -8.55
C VAL A 311 -1.02 3.15 -8.98
N VAL A 312 -0.71 2.23 -8.06
CA VAL A 312 0.06 1.01 -8.38
C VAL A 312 -0.64 0.15 -9.43
N ALA A 313 -1.98 0.03 -9.35
CA ALA A 313 -2.75 -0.70 -10.35
C ALA A 313 -2.63 -0.01 -11.72
N ALA A 314 -2.82 1.31 -11.76
CA ALA A 314 -2.70 2.11 -12.98
C ALA A 314 -1.33 1.97 -13.66
N ASN A 315 -0.24 2.10 -12.90
CA ASN A 315 1.11 1.90 -13.45
C ASN A 315 1.36 0.45 -13.90
N ALA A 316 0.74 -0.55 -13.27
CA ALA A 316 0.85 -1.94 -13.71
C ALA A 316 0.13 -2.19 -15.04
N PHE A 317 -1.02 -1.56 -15.28
CA PHE A 317 -1.72 -1.55 -16.57
C PHE A 317 -0.93 -0.81 -17.65
N GLU A 318 -0.50 0.43 -17.39
CA GLU A 318 0.29 1.25 -18.34
C GLU A 318 1.58 0.56 -18.80
N ARG A 319 2.16 -0.29 -17.94
CA ARG A 319 3.40 -1.02 -18.22
C ARG A 319 3.17 -2.42 -18.81
N GLY A 320 1.92 -2.82 -19.01
CA GLY A 320 1.55 -4.14 -19.54
C GLY A 320 1.92 -5.31 -18.61
N VAL A 321 2.10 -5.03 -17.31
CA VAL A 321 2.28 -6.06 -16.28
C VAL A 321 0.96 -6.81 -16.08
N ILE A 322 -0.15 -6.06 -16.05
CA ILE A 322 -1.50 -6.62 -16.12
C ILE A 322 -1.89 -6.75 -17.58
N LYS A 323 -2.28 -7.96 -17.99
CA LYS A 323 -2.64 -8.32 -19.37
C LYS A 323 -4.17 -8.41 -19.48
N SER A 324 -4.84 -7.27 -19.36
CA SER A 324 -6.28 -7.12 -19.56
C SER A 324 -6.50 -5.81 -20.31
N ALA A 325 -7.41 -5.80 -21.26
CA ALA A 325 -7.87 -4.60 -21.94
C ALA A 325 -9.33 -4.36 -21.54
N THR A 326 -9.75 -3.10 -21.59
CA THR A 326 -11.13 -2.66 -21.38
C THR A 326 -11.37 -1.50 -22.35
N ASP A 327 -12.63 -1.11 -22.56
CA ASP A 327 -12.96 0.01 -23.44
C ASP A 327 -12.26 1.33 -23.08
N TYR A 328 -11.80 1.48 -21.83
CA TYR A 328 -10.94 2.58 -21.40
C TYR A 328 -9.78 2.85 -22.39
N GLU A 329 -9.13 1.81 -22.93
CA GLU A 329 -8.00 1.97 -23.85
C GLU A 329 -8.43 2.62 -25.16
N ILE A 330 -9.62 2.32 -25.63
CA ILE A 330 -10.17 2.93 -26.85
C ILE A 330 -10.41 4.43 -26.61
N PHE A 331 -11.10 4.78 -25.52
CA PHE A 331 -11.39 6.18 -25.20
C PHE A 331 -10.12 6.98 -24.89
N ALA A 332 -9.21 6.44 -24.08
CA ALA A 332 -8.02 7.15 -23.61
C ALA A 332 -6.89 7.22 -24.66
N ASP A 333 -6.58 6.10 -25.31
CA ASP A 333 -5.37 5.97 -26.15
C ASP A 333 -5.68 6.15 -27.63
N ILE A 334 -6.86 5.74 -28.09
CA ILE A 334 -7.27 5.87 -29.50
C ILE A 334 -7.99 7.19 -29.75
N PHE A 335 -8.97 7.57 -28.93
CA PHE A 335 -9.72 8.82 -29.12
C PHE A 335 -9.14 10.01 -28.35
N GLY A 336 -8.27 9.74 -27.37
CA GLY A 336 -7.58 10.77 -26.61
C GLY A 336 -8.39 11.39 -25.48
N GLN A 337 -9.59 10.88 -25.16
CA GLN A 337 -10.43 11.38 -24.08
C GLN A 337 -9.74 11.22 -22.70
N ARG A 338 -10.24 11.92 -21.68
CA ARG A 338 -9.64 11.93 -20.34
C ARG A 338 -10.62 11.45 -19.28
N GLY A 339 -10.28 10.44 -18.52
CA GLY A 339 -11.27 9.75 -17.71
C GLY A 339 -10.71 8.74 -16.74
N MET A 340 -11.57 7.82 -16.34
CA MET A 340 -11.30 6.81 -15.34
C MET A 340 -11.96 5.47 -15.68
N ASP A 341 -11.42 4.41 -15.09
CA ASP A 341 -11.87 3.03 -15.24
C ASP A 341 -12.25 2.48 -13.85
N ILE A 342 -13.53 2.20 -13.63
CA ILE A 342 -14.07 1.70 -12.38
C ILE A 342 -14.57 0.28 -12.62
N ALA A 343 -13.96 -0.70 -11.96
CA ALA A 343 -14.22 -2.10 -12.27
C ALA A 343 -14.43 -2.97 -11.03
N PHE A 344 -15.23 -4.02 -11.15
CA PHE A 344 -15.09 -5.16 -10.24
C PHE A 344 -13.80 -5.92 -10.56
N TYR A 345 -13.16 -6.49 -9.53
CA TYR A 345 -11.86 -7.16 -9.71
C TYR A 345 -11.70 -8.42 -8.86
N ALA A 346 -12.60 -8.66 -7.92
CA ALA A 346 -12.57 -9.80 -7.01
C ALA A 346 -14.02 -10.21 -6.64
N PRO A 347 -14.35 -11.51 -6.52
CA PRO A 347 -13.48 -12.66 -6.77
C PRO A 347 -13.34 -12.93 -8.27
N ARG A 348 -12.10 -12.93 -8.76
CA ARG A 348 -11.82 -13.16 -10.17
C ARG A 348 -12.00 -14.63 -10.57
N ALA A 349 -12.04 -15.58 -9.61
CA ALA A 349 -12.25 -17.01 -9.88
C ALA A 349 -13.59 -17.33 -10.55
N ARG A 350 -14.59 -16.45 -10.44
CA ARG A 350 -15.93 -16.59 -11.03
C ARG A 350 -16.12 -15.81 -12.33
N TYR A 351 -15.26 -14.84 -12.60
CA TYR A 351 -15.22 -14.06 -13.84
C TYR A 351 -15.18 -14.94 -15.11
N HIS A 352 -15.90 -14.59 -16.17
CA HIS A 352 -16.02 -15.41 -17.40
C HIS A 352 -16.50 -16.86 -17.17
N THR A 353 -17.30 -17.11 -16.13
CA THR A 353 -17.89 -18.44 -15.85
C THR A 353 -19.38 -18.36 -15.64
N ASN A 354 -20.04 -19.52 -15.60
CA ASN A 354 -21.45 -19.64 -15.25
C ASN A 354 -21.79 -19.24 -13.79
N GLN A 355 -20.80 -18.87 -12.98
CA GLN A 355 -20.97 -18.30 -11.64
C GLN A 355 -20.87 -16.77 -11.61
N ASP A 356 -20.56 -16.12 -12.73
CA ASP A 356 -20.85 -14.71 -12.88
C ASP A 356 -22.36 -14.54 -13.10
N ASP A 357 -23.11 -14.57 -12.00
CA ASP A 357 -24.56 -14.53 -11.94
C ASP A 357 -25.06 -13.70 -10.75
N THR A 358 -26.36 -13.45 -10.68
CA THR A 358 -26.99 -12.71 -9.57
C THR A 358 -26.98 -13.42 -8.22
N ARG A 359 -26.70 -14.74 -8.18
CA ARG A 359 -26.64 -15.52 -6.92
C ARG A 359 -25.33 -15.29 -6.17
N HIS A 360 -24.29 -14.89 -6.88
CA HIS A 360 -22.92 -14.77 -6.37
C HIS A 360 -22.47 -13.32 -6.14
N THR A 361 -23.37 -12.37 -6.31
CA THR A 361 -23.14 -10.92 -6.15
C THR A 361 -24.24 -10.30 -5.29
N SER A 362 -24.24 -8.97 -5.12
CA SER A 362 -25.15 -8.30 -4.19
C SER A 362 -25.54 -6.89 -4.63
N VAL A 363 -26.68 -6.41 -4.11
CA VAL A 363 -27.12 -5.01 -4.25
C VAL A 363 -26.08 -4.02 -3.70
N ASN A 364 -25.31 -4.42 -2.68
CA ASN A 364 -24.22 -3.60 -2.15
C ASN A 364 -23.11 -3.38 -3.19
N SER A 365 -22.83 -4.37 -4.03
CA SER A 365 -21.87 -4.25 -5.14
C SER A 365 -22.36 -3.22 -6.17
N ILE A 366 -23.64 -3.31 -6.57
CA ILE A 366 -24.28 -2.32 -7.46
C ILE A 366 -24.15 -0.92 -6.86
N TRP A 367 -24.52 -0.76 -5.59
CA TRP A 367 -24.41 0.54 -4.92
C TRP A 367 -22.99 1.09 -4.88
N HIS A 368 -21.98 0.24 -4.62
CA HIS A 368 -20.59 0.69 -4.57
C HIS A 368 -20.13 1.25 -5.93
N MET A 369 -20.45 0.56 -7.03
CA MET A 369 -20.15 1.04 -8.38
C MET A 369 -20.99 2.28 -8.74
N LEU A 370 -22.32 2.20 -8.59
CA LEU A 370 -23.25 3.27 -8.91
C LEU A 370 -22.92 4.56 -8.17
N SER A 371 -22.63 4.50 -6.87
CA SER A 371 -22.31 5.69 -6.08
C SER A 371 -20.98 6.34 -6.49
N ALA A 372 -19.99 5.55 -6.87
CA ALA A 372 -18.72 6.04 -7.41
C ALA A 372 -18.88 6.65 -8.82
N ALA A 373 -19.65 5.98 -9.69
CA ALA A 373 -19.98 6.44 -11.02
C ALA A 373 -20.78 7.75 -10.97
N LEU A 374 -21.81 7.82 -10.13
CA LEU A 374 -22.64 9.00 -9.94
C LEU A 374 -21.82 10.20 -9.49
N ALA A 375 -21.02 10.04 -8.43
CA ALA A 375 -20.18 11.12 -7.91
C ALA A 375 -19.17 11.62 -8.95
N SER A 376 -18.60 10.70 -9.74
CA SER A 376 -17.61 11.02 -10.77
C SER A 376 -18.26 11.73 -11.97
N THR A 377 -19.36 11.20 -12.49
CA THR A 377 -20.12 11.77 -13.61
C THR A 377 -20.70 13.13 -13.27
N GLU A 378 -21.33 13.28 -12.09
CA GLU A 378 -21.85 14.56 -11.62
C GLU A 378 -20.73 15.59 -11.56
N ARG A 379 -19.56 15.23 -11.01
CA ARG A 379 -18.44 16.15 -10.89
C ARG A 379 -17.83 16.51 -12.25
N PHE A 380 -17.64 15.56 -13.15
CA PHE A 380 -17.20 15.86 -14.52
C PHE A 380 -18.18 16.81 -15.22
N SER A 381 -19.48 16.58 -15.08
CA SER A 381 -20.52 17.41 -15.72
C SER A 381 -20.53 18.85 -15.24
N GLN A 382 -19.99 19.13 -14.04
CA GLN A 382 -19.95 20.45 -13.43
C GLN A 382 -18.66 21.23 -13.73
N ILE A 383 -17.60 20.56 -14.19
CA ILE A 383 -16.30 21.22 -14.42
C ILE A 383 -16.39 22.07 -15.67
N THR A 384 -16.30 23.38 -15.47
CA THR A 384 -16.22 24.36 -16.55
C THR A 384 -14.90 25.12 -16.46
N GLY A 385 -14.09 25.10 -17.52
CA GLY A 385 -12.80 25.78 -17.58
C GLY A 385 -11.83 25.07 -18.53
N THR A 386 -10.57 25.46 -18.56
CA THR A 386 -9.56 24.88 -19.48
C THR A 386 -8.95 23.56 -18.99
N VAL A 387 -9.52 22.93 -17.95
CA VAL A 387 -8.95 21.71 -17.36
C VAL A 387 -9.11 20.52 -18.30
N PHE A 388 -10.32 20.33 -18.83
CA PHE A 388 -10.67 19.31 -19.82
C PHE A 388 -11.04 19.92 -21.18
N HIS A 389 -10.66 21.18 -21.40
CA HIS A 389 -10.98 21.93 -22.61
C HIS A 389 -9.72 22.66 -23.08
N GLY A 390 -9.53 22.72 -24.40
CA GLY A 390 -8.40 23.37 -25.05
C GLY A 390 -7.33 22.40 -25.55
N ASP A 391 -6.24 22.97 -26.04
CA ASP A 391 -5.22 22.21 -26.77
C ASP A 391 -4.51 21.18 -25.91
N ARG A 392 -4.27 20.02 -26.52
CA ARG A 392 -3.50 18.95 -25.91
C ARG A 392 -2.02 19.28 -25.85
N SER A 393 -1.33 18.70 -24.88
CA SER A 393 0.13 18.84 -24.75
C SER A 393 0.93 18.08 -25.81
N ASP A 394 0.34 17.07 -26.46
CA ASP A 394 0.98 16.22 -27.46
C ASP A 394 0.86 16.77 -28.90
N GLY A 395 0.13 17.86 -29.10
CA GLY A 395 -0.05 18.52 -30.41
C GLY A 395 -0.86 17.72 -31.43
N LYS A 396 -1.47 16.59 -31.04
CA LYS A 396 -2.28 15.75 -31.92
C LYS A 396 -3.66 16.36 -32.14
N SER A 397 -3.91 16.91 -33.32
CA SER A 397 -5.16 17.59 -33.68
C SER A 397 -6.28 16.67 -34.17
N ASP A 398 -5.94 15.43 -34.50
CA ASP A 398 -6.84 14.33 -34.88
C ASP A 398 -7.63 13.78 -33.68
N LEU A 399 -7.07 13.87 -32.47
CA LEU A 399 -7.68 13.40 -31.23
C LEU A 399 -8.61 14.46 -30.59
N VAL A 400 -9.39 14.02 -29.60
CA VAL A 400 -10.25 14.93 -28.81
C VAL A 400 -9.39 15.93 -28.02
N GLN A 401 -9.66 17.22 -28.22
CA GLN A 401 -8.92 18.32 -27.59
C GLN A 401 -9.45 18.59 -26.18
N ASN A 402 -8.75 18.06 -25.18
CA ASN A 402 -9.20 18.06 -23.79
C ASN A 402 -8.16 18.57 -22.79
N GLY A 403 -7.34 19.53 -23.21
CA GLY A 403 -6.36 20.22 -22.37
C GLY A 403 -5.13 19.39 -22.02
N LYS A 404 -4.34 19.89 -21.05
CA LYS A 404 -3.03 19.34 -20.69
C LYS A 404 -3.15 18.27 -19.60
N LYS A 405 -2.60 17.08 -19.88
CA LYS A 405 -2.49 15.99 -18.89
C LYS A 405 -1.45 16.35 -17.82
N ALA A 406 -1.68 15.89 -16.60
CA ALA A 406 -0.75 16.03 -15.48
C ALA A 406 -0.69 14.71 -14.71
N GLU A 407 0.51 14.21 -14.45
CA GLU A 407 0.68 12.95 -13.72
C GLU A 407 0.38 13.13 -12.23
N GLY A 408 -0.25 12.11 -11.65
CA GLY A 408 -0.73 12.14 -10.27
C GLY A 408 -0.40 10.87 -9.52
N VAL A 409 -0.28 11.01 -8.21
CA VAL A 409 -0.22 9.92 -7.23
C VAL A 409 -1.55 9.93 -6.51
N TRP A 410 -2.16 8.75 -6.36
CA TRP A 410 -3.41 8.60 -5.64
C TRP A 410 -3.53 7.23 -4.99
N PHE A 411 -4.22 7.20 -3.84
CA PHE A 411 -4.51 5.98 -3.09
C PHE A 411 -5.59 6.23 -2.04
N ASP A 412 -6.31 5.17 -1.67
CA ASP A 412 -7.26 5.20 -0.56
C ASP A 412 -6.61 4.93 0.81
N ILE A 413 -7.27 5.41 1.86
CA ILE A 413 -6.97 5.11 3.25
C ILE A 413 -8.25 4.54 3.89
N PHE A 414 -8.22 3.24 4.20
CA PHE A 414 -9.34 2.47 4.77
C PHE A 414 -10.66 2.61 3.99
N GLY A 415 -10.61 2.83 2.67
CA GLY A 415 -11.80 2.99 1.85
C GLY A 415 -12.68 4.21 2.24
N ALA A 416 -12.13 5.17 2.99
CA ALA A 416 -12.85 6.30 3.57
C ALA A 416 -12.24 7.66 3.21
N ALA A 417 -10.93 7.72 3.00
CA ALA A 417 -10.24 8.93 2.56
C ALA A 417 -9.46 8.67 1.26
N TRP A 418 -9.34 9.71 0.44
CA TRP A 418 -8.63 9.66 -0.84
C TRP A 418 -7.48 10.67 -0.84
N ALA A 419 -6.25 10.17 -0.92
CA ALA A 419 -5.07 10.99 -1.10
C ALA A 419 -4.82 11.19 -2.60
N VAL A 420 -4.64 12.43 -3.05
CA VAL A 420 -4.33 12.74 -4.45
C VAL A 420 -3.44 13.98 -4.58
N PHE A 421 -2.30 13.84 -5.27
CA PHE A 421 -1.34 14.94 -5.47
C PHE A 421 -0.47 14.71 -6.72
N ALA A 422 0.24 15.74 -7.18
CA ALA A 422 1.02 15.67 -8.42
C ALA A 422 2.27 14.77 -8.28
N LEU A 423 2.62 14.02 -9.33
CA LEU A 423 3.84 13.20 -9.35
C LEU A 423 5.11 14.04 -9.16
N ARG A 424 5.15 15.24 -9.74
CA ARG A 424 6.25 16.21 -9.50
C ARG A 424 6.39 16.59 -8.02
N GLY A 425 5.28 16.60 -7.28
CA GLY A 425 5.29 16.81 -5.83
C GLY A 425 5.91 15.63 -5.08
N LEU A 426 5.60 14.40 -5.50
CA LEU A 426 6.27 13.20 -4.97
C LEU A 426 7.77 13.26 -5.24
N PHE A 427 8.17 13.58 -6.48
CA PHE A 427 9.58 13.72 -6.86
C PHE A 427 10.31 14.79 -6.03
N ALA A 428 9.69 15.96 -5.84
CA ALA A 428 10.25 17.00 -4.99
C ALA A 428 10.41 16.55 -3.53
N TRP A 429 9.45 15.80 -2.99
CA TRP A 429 9.55 15.20 -1.67
C TRP A 429 10.68 14.17 -1.62
N SER A 430 10.77 13.26 -2.58
CA SER A 430 11.83 12.28 -2.72
C SER A 430 13.23 12.91 -2.76
N LEU A 431 13.41 13.94 -3.57
CA LEU A 431 14.67 14.68 -3.67
C LEU A 431 15.01 15.40 -2.36
N THR A 432 14.00 16.00 -1.70
CA THR A 432 14.18 16.63 -0.39
C THR A 432 14.65 15.61 0.64
N LEU A 433 14.06 14.41 0.66
CA LEU A 433 14.52 13.34 1.54
C LEU A 433 15.96 12.92 1.22
N LEU A 434 16.32 12.77 -0.06
CA LEU A 434 17.67 12.36 -0.47
C LEU A 434 18.76 13.37 -0.08
N VAL A 435 18.47 14.67 -0.12
CA VAL A 435 19.45 15.74 0.12
C VAL A 435 19.39 16.29 1.54
N ALA A 436 18.21 16.72 1.99
CA ALA A 436 18.09 17.43 3.26
C ALA A 436 18.26 16.48 4.45
N THR A 437 17.73 15.25 4.38
CA THR A 437 17.77 14.36 5.55
C THR A 437 19.18 13.89 5.93
N PRO A 438 20.07 13.49 4.99
CA PRO A 438 21.46 13.19 5.36
C PRO A 438 22.19 14.42 5.93
N LEU A 439 21.98 15.61 5.35
CA LEU A 439 22.62 16.84 5.84
C LEU A 439 22.18 17.18 7.28
N ILE A 440 20.89 17.05 7.58
CA ILE A 440 20.36 17.27 8.93
C ILE A 440 20.93 16.24 9.91
N LEU A 441 21.01 14.97 9.52
CA LEU A 441 21.58 13.91 10.37
C LEU A 441 23.09 14.12 10.61
N VAL A 442 23.84 14.56 9.59
CA VAL A 442 25.26 14.91 9.71
C VAL A 442 25.45 16.12 10.62
N ALA A 443 24.65 17.18 10.45
CA ALA A 443 24.70 18.37 11.30
C ALA A 443 24.38 18.03 12.77
N MET A 444 23.35 17.23 13.01
CA MET A 444 23.01 16.75 14.36
C MET A 444 24.13 15.90 14.97
N THR A 445 24.70 15.00 14.17
CA THR A 445 25.84 14.17 14.58
C THR A 445 27.05 15.03 14.94
N TYR A 446 27.35 16.06 14.15
CA TYR A 446 28.43 17.02 14.44
C TYR A 446 28.21 17.76 15.76
N ILE A 447 26.98 18.21 16.05
CA ILE A 447 26.64 18.84 17.33
C ILE A 447 26.86 17.87 18.50
N LEU A 448 26.46 16.60 18.35
CA LEU A 448 26.66 15.57 19.38
C LEU A 448 28.14 15.27 19.61
N VAL A 449 28.95 15.21 18.55
CA VAL A 449 30.40 15.03 18.65
C VAL A 449 31.04 16.23 19.37
N ARG A 450 30.65 17.46 19.02
CA ARG A 450 31.14 18.70 19.66
C ARG A 450 30.81 18.79 21.15
N LYS A 451 29.66 18.25 21.56
CA LYS A 451 29.25 18.18 22.97
C LYS A 451 29.77 16.94 23.70
N ASP A 452 30.59 16.12 23.04
CA ASP A 452 31.12 14.86 23.56
C ASP A 452 30.04 13.83 23.96
N LYS A 453 28.88 13.86 23.30
CA LYS A 453 27.72 12.98 23.60
C LYS A 453 27.44 11.95 22.52
N TYR A 454 28.28 11.82 21.51
CA TYR A 454 28.09 10.83 20.45
C TYR A 454 28.66 9.47 20.86
N TYR A 455 27.82 8.58 21.41
CA TYR A 455 28.22 7.24 21.86
C TYR A 455 28.25 6.19 20.74
N PHE A 456 27.54 6.42 19.63
CA PHE A 456 27.64 5.55 18.45
C PHE A 456 29.09 5.50 17.97
N PHE A 457 29.57 4.29 17.65
CA PHE A 457 30.93 4.04 17.14
C PHE A 457 32.08 4.46 18.07
N SER A 458 31.81 4.81 19.34
CA SER A 458 32.86 5.12 20.33
C SER A 458 33.40 3.83 20.95
N ARG A 459 34.70 3.57 20.85
CA ARG A 459 35.32 2.29 21.27
C ARG A 459 35.83 2.35 22.72
N ASP A 460 36.82 3.17 22.96
CA ASP A 460 37.53 3.34 24.23
C ASP A 460 37.90 4.82 24.44
N ILE A 461 37.95 5.25 25.70
CA ILE A 461 38.45 6.58 26.08
C ILE A 461 39.69 6.34 26.94
N LYS A 462 40.81 6.94 26.54
CA LYS A 462 42.03 6.96 27.33
C LYS A 462 41.99 8.16 28.27
N MET A 463 42.13 7.91 29.57
CA MET A 463 42.33 8.96 30.56
C MET A 463 43.83 9.26 30.63
N HIS A 464 44.21 10.54 30.58
CA HIS A 464 45.61 10.98 30.53
C HIS A 464 46.17 11.30 31.93
N HIS A 465 45.73 10.61 32.98
CA HIS A 465 46.14 10.95 34.35
C HIS A 465 47.27 10.08 34.91
N ASP A 466 47.45 8.83 34.46
CA ASP A 466 48.61 7.99 34.82
C ASP A 466 49.00 7.00 33.71
N ILE A 467 50.26 6.54 33.72
CA ILE A 467 50.87 5.65 32.69
C ILE A 467 50.26 4.23 32.71
N ASN A 468 49.55 3.85 33.78
CA ASN A 468 49.03 2.49 34.02
C ASN A 468 47.49 2.39 34.05
N ASP A 469 46.75 3.41 33.61
CA ASP A 469 45.28 3.35 33.65
C ASP A 469 44.68 2.51 32.51
N ASP A 470 43.86 1.52 32.87
CA ASP A 470 43.10 0.73 31.93
C ASP A 470 42.02 1.58 31.21
N PRO A 471 41.88 1.48 29.88
CA PRO A 471 40.92 2.30 29.13
C PRO A 471 39.46 1.90 29.42
N VAL A 472 38.58 2.91 29.58
CA VAL A 472 37.15 2.66 29.81
C VAL A 472 36.46 2.26 28.50
N VAL A 473 35.99 1.02 28.43
CA VAL A 473 35.31 0.46 27.24
C VAL A 473 33.85 0.90 27.19
N LEU A 474 33.52 1.81 26.26
CA LEU A 474 32.14 2.28 26.07
C LEU A 474 31.28 1.30 25.26
N GLY A 475 31.89 0.48 24.42
CA GLY A 475 31.20 -0.54 23.63
C GLY A 475 30.25 0.03 22.57
N GLY A 476 30.57 1.18 21.99
CA GLY A 476 29.75 1.89 21.01
C GLY A 476 29.66 1.24 19.63
N TRP A 477 30.41 0.18 19.34
CA TRP A 477 30.27 -0.64 18.12
C TRP A 477 29.38 -1.88 18.30
N LYS A 478 28.94 -2.16 19.54
CA LYS A 478 28.21 -3.39 19.85
C LYS A 478 26.86 -3.40 19.11
N GLY A 479 26.75 -4.30 18.14
CA GLY A 479 25.48 -4.62 17.47
C GLY A 479 25.25 -3.95 16.12
N PHE A 480 26.23 -3.21 15.60
CA PHE A 480 26.13 -2.54 14.29
C PHE A 480 25.79 -3.51 13.14
N LEU A 481 26.47 -4.67 13.04
CA LEU A 481 26.27 -5.63 11.94
C LEU A 481 25.11 -6.62 12.15
N ARG A 482 24.34 -6.51 13.25
CA ARG A 482 23.25 -7.48 13.53
C ARG A 482 22.13 -7.40 12.51
N PHE A 483 21.73 -6.18 12.19
CA PHE A 483 20.57 -5.94 11.34
C PHE A 483 20.80 -6.42 9.89
N PRO A 484 21.89 -6.07 9.19
CA PRO A 484 22.14 -6.57 7.83
C PRO A 484 22.15 -8.09 7.77
N PHE A 485 22.82 -8.74 8.73
CA PHE A 485 22.88 -10.19 8.81
C PHE A 485 21.48 -10.80 9.03
N ALA A 486 20.70 -10.27 9.97
CA ALA A 486 19.33 -10.72 10.24
C ALA A 486 18.41 -10.51 9.03
N LEU A 487 18.50 -9.36 8.36
CA LEU A 487 17.68 -9.03 7.20
C LEU A 487 18.02 -9.93 6.00
N ILE A 488 19.31 -10.14 5.72
CA ILE A 488 19.75 -11.03 4.63
C ILE A 488 19.30 -12.46 4.93
N PHE A 489 19.51 -12.95 6.15
CA PHE A 489 19.13 -14.31 6.53
C PHE A 489 17.61 -14.52 6.45
N ALA A 490 16.82 -13.67 7.13
CA ALA A 490 15.36 -13.79 7.14
C ALA A 490 14.75 -13.54 5.77
N GLY A 491 15.27 -12.56 5.02
CA GLY A 491 14.85 -12.25 3.66
C GLY A 491 15.15 -13.40 2.70
N ALA A 492 16.37 -13.93 2.71
CA ALA A 492 16.76 -15.07 1.88
C ALA A 492 15.94 -16.32 2.21
N LEU A 493 15.67 -16.59 3.50
CA LEU A 493 14.84 -17.71 3.93
C LEU A 493 13.38 -17.54 3.46
N THR A 494 12.85 -16.33 3.53
CA THR A 494 11.50 -16.01 3.04
C THR A 494 11.42 -16.19 1.52
N VAL A 495 12.35 -15.64 0.76
CA VAL A 495 12.42 -15.80 -0.69
C VAL A 495 12.61 -17.28 -1.07
N ALA A 496 13.49 -18.01 -0.38
CA ALA A 496 13.70 -19.44 -0.60
C ALA A 496 12.40 -20.24 -0.35
N SER A 497 11.62 -19.91 0.68
CA SER A 497 10.32 -20.56 0.92
C SER A 497 9.31 -20.28 -0.21
N THR A 498 9.29 -19.06 -0.76
CA THR A 498 8.43 -18.75 -1.92
C THR A 498 8.86 -19.46 -3.18
N LEU A 499 10.18 -19.59 -3.43
CA LEU A 499 10.73 -20.35 -4.55
C LEU A 499 10.41 -21.84 -4.43
N LEU A 500 10.49 -22.38 -3.21
CA LEU A 500 10.13 -23.75 -2.92
C LEU A 500 8.63 -23.98 -3.17
N LEU A 501 7.77 -23.07 -2.70
CA LEU A 501 6.34 -23.15 -2.93
C LEU A 501 6.02 -23.08 -4.43
N ALA A 502 6.64 -22.16 -5.16
CA ALA A 502 6.49 -22.04 -6.61
C ALA A 502 6.96 -23.29 -7.37
N LYS A 503 7.86 -24.09 -6.79
CA LYS A 503 8.32 -25.36 -7.38
C LYS A 503 7.36 -26.52 -7.12
N PHE A 504 6.81 -26.62 -5.91
CA PHE A 504 6.04 -27.79 -5.49
C PHE A 504 4.53 -27.62 -5.65
N ASN A 505 4.00 -26.44 -5.32
CA ASN A 505 2.56 -26.16 -5.42
C ASN A 505 2.33 -24.68 -5.79
N PRO A 506 2.77 -24.23 -6.98
CA PRO A 506 2.67 -22.82 -7.38
C PRO A 506 1.23 -22.30 -7.43
N LEU A 507 0.27 -23.18 -7.71
CA LEU A 507 -1.13 -22.80 -7.91
C LEU A 507 -1.92 -22.66 -6.60
N ILE A 508 -1.35 -23.00 -5.44
CA ILE A 508 -2.09 -22.88 -4.16
C ILE A 508 -2.49 -21.44 -3.84
N ILE A 509 -1.72 -20.47 -4.34
CA ILE A 509 -2.03 -19.05 -4.19
C ILE A 509 -3.40 -18.69 -4.79
N TYR A 510 -3.89 -19.47 -5.77
CA TYR A 510 -5.17 -19.26 -6.41
C TYR A 510 -6.36 -19.45 -5.47
N SER A 511 -6.33 -20.49 -4.62
CA SER A 511 -7.44 -20.79 -3.70
C SER A 511 -7.18 -20.34 -2.28
N SER A 512 -5.92 -20.24 -1.87
CA SER A 512 -5.52 -20.00 -0.48
C SER A 512 -4.45 -18.91 -0.35
N PRO A 513 -4.67 -17.71 -0.92
CA PRO A 513 -3.67 -16.65 -0.92
C PRO A 513 -3.30 -16.19 0.51
N TYR A 514 -4.27 -16.14 1.42
CA TYR A 514 -4.05 -15.81 2.83
C TYR A 514 -3.16 -16.80 3.57
N ALA A 515 -3.18 -18.08 3.19
CA ALA A 515 -2.30 -19.09 3.76
C ALA A 515 -0.85 -18.90 3.29
N VAL A 516 -0.64 -18.54 2.02
CA VAL A 516 0.67 -18.18 1.46
C VAL A 516 1.22 -16.92 2.12
N TRP A 517 0.35 -15.92 2.34
CA TRP A 517 0.77 -14.67 2.97
C TRP A 517 1.09 -14.86 4.46
N SER A 518 0.25 -15.62 5.18
CA SER A 518 0.49 -15.98 6.59
C SER A 518 1.80 -16.76 6.77
N MET A 519 2.10 -17.68 5.85
CA MET A 519 3.37 -18.42 5.83
C MET A 519 4.58 -17.48 5.71
N THR A 520 4.56 -16.57 4.73
CA THR A 520 5.69 -15.66 4.46
C THR A 520 5.89 -14.63 5.57
N LEU A 521 4.81 -14.03 6.10
CA LEU A 521 4.85 -13.12 7.25
C LEU A 521 5.41 -13.82 8.50
N SER A 522 4.90 -15.01 8.80
CA SER A 522 5.30 -15.76 9.99
C SER A 522 6.77 -16.20 9.92
N LEU A 523 7.22 -16.65 8.76
CA LEU A 523 8.61 -17.07 8.55
C LEU A 523 9.58 -15.90 8.69
N PHE A 524 9.30 -14.77 8.04
CA PHE A 524 10.16 -13.59 8.15
C PHE A 524 10.20 -13.09 9.60
N TYR A 525 9.04 -12.96 10.25
CA TYR A 525 8.95 -12.51 11.63
C TYR A 525 9.78 -13.39 12.58
N PHE A 526 9.54 -14.71 12.55
CA PHE A 526 10.19 -15.65 13.45
C PHE A 526 11.70 -15.69 13.21
N SER A 527 12.14 -15.85 11.95
CA SER A 527 13.56 -15.96 11.62
C SER A 527 14.32 -14.67 11.94
N PHE A 528 13.75 -13.50 11.64
CA PHE A 528 14.34 -12.21 11.99
C PHE A 528 14.41 -12.03 13.50
N TRP A 529 13.32 -12.34 14.23
CA TRP A 529 13.31 -12.28 15.69
C TRP A 529 14.37 -13.21 16.29
N LEU A 530 14.50 -14.45 15.82
CA LEU A 530 15.44 -15.44 16.34
C LEU A 530 16.89 -14.94 16.26
N ILE A 531 17.30 -14.45 15.08
CA ILE A 531 18.65 -13.92 14.88
C ILE A 531 18.89 -12.69 15.74
N MET A 532 17.92 -11.76 15.79
CA MET A 532 18.06 -10.53 16.53
C MET A 532 18.05 -10.76 18.05
N ARG A 533 17.21 -11.66 18.54
CA ARG A 533 17.14 -12.04 19.95
C ARG A 533 18.40 -12.80 20.37
N GLY A 534 18.85 -13.75 19.57
CA GLY A 534 20.11 -14.48 19.80
C GLY A 534 21.31 -13.53 19.85
N ALA A 535 21.43 -12.61 18.88
CA ALA A 535 22.50 -11.62 18.86
C ALA A 535 22.42 -10.63 20.03
N SER A 536 21.21 -10.28 20.49
CA SER A 536 21.00 -9.45 21.68
C SER A 536 21.36 -10.19 22.97
N PHE A 537 21.14 -11.50 23.05
CA PHE A 537 21.49 -12.32 24.20
C PHE A 537 23.01 -12.49 24.32
N VAL A 538 23.69 -12.82 23.22
CA VAL A 538 25.16 -13.05 23.21
C VAL A 538 25.93 -11.75 23.46
N ARG A 539 25.47 -10.62 22.89
CA ARG A 539 26.09 -9.31 23.11
C ARG A 539 24.99 -8.27 23.35
N PRO A 540 24.58 -7.98 24.58
CA PRO A 540 23.60 -6.91 24.84
C PRO A 540 24.09 -5.54 24.34
N SER A 541 23.18 -4.72 23.81
CA SER A 541 23.51 -3.36 23.36
C SER A 541 22.31 -2.42 23.45
N ALA A 542 22.49 -1.32 24.18
CA ALA A 542 21.48 -0.27 24.28
C ALA A 542 21.28 0.53 22.98
N LEU A 543 22.28 0.55 22.09
CA LEU A 543 22.24 1.29 20.81
C LEU A 543 21.56 0.50 19.68
N HIS A 544 21.12 -0.73 19.95
CA HIS A 544 20.59 -1.63 18.92
C HIS A 544 19.52 -0.97 18.05
N ARG A 545 18.50 -0.35 18.68
CA ARG A 545 17.42 0.35 17.99
C ARG A 545 17.95 1.44 17.04
N GLY A 546 18.88 2.25 17.51
CA GLY A 546 19.52 3.30 16.69
C GLY A 546 20.30 2.71 15.52
N PHE A 547 21.02 1.61 15.72
CA PHE A 547 21.73 0.94 14.62
C PHE A 547 20.82 0.35 13.56
N VAL A 548 19.70 -0.27 13.96
CA VAL A 548 18.69 -0.74 13.02
C VAL A 548 18.17 0.44 12.20
N LEU A 549 17.86 1.58 12.84
CA LEU A 549 17.38 2.78 12.14
C LEU A 549 18.43 3.38 11.19
N ILE A 550 19.72 3.36 11.55
CA ILE A 550 20.80 3.78 10.64
C ILE A 550 20.83 2.90 9.39
N TRP A 551 20.72 1.57 9.54
CA TRP A 551 20.70 0.66 8.40
C TRP A 551 19.42 0.78 7.57
N LEU A 552 18.26 0.89 8.21
CA LEU A 552 17.00 1.16 7.52
C LEU A 552 17.08 2.47 6.73
N PHE A 553 17.69 3.52 7.31
CA PHE A 553 17.88 4.79 6.63
C PHE A 553 18.82 4.64 5.42
N ALA A 554 19.93 3.90 5.56
CA ALA A 554 20.88 3.68 4.46
C ALA A 554 20.26 2.87 3.31
N LEU A 555 19.56 1.77 3.63
CA LEU A 555 18.86 0.95 2.64
C LEU A 555 17.71 1.73 2.00
N GLY A 556 16.91 2.41 2.81
CA GLY A 556 15.80 3.25 2.36
C GLY A 556 16.28 4.41 1.50
N TRP A 557 17.42 5.03 1.82
CA TRP A 557 18.04 6.06 0.98
C TRP A 557 18.46 5.51 -0.39
N GLY A 558 19.07 4.32 -0.44
CA GLY A 558 19.39 3.65 -1.72
C GLY A 558 18.15 3.31 -2.55
N LEU A 559 17.09 2.79 -1.91
CA LEU A 559 15.80 2.55 -2.56
C LEU A 559 15.14 3.86 -3.04
N GLN A 560 15.30 4.94 -2.28
CA GLN A 560 14.78 6.26 -2.62
C GLN A 560 15.49 6.85 -3.84
N VAL A 561 16.78 6.57 -4.05
CA VAL A 561 17.48 6.96 -5.29
C VAL A 561 16.81 6.29 -6.50
N LEU A 562 16.56 4.98 -6.41
CA LEU A 562 15.84 4.26 -7.45
C LEU A 562 14.42 4.79 -7.65
N GLY A 563 13.73 5.11 -6.54
CA GLY A 563 12.41 5.73 -6.55
C GLY A 563 12.39 7.07 -7.28
N ALA A 564 13.30 7.99 -6.95
CA ALA A 564 13.40 9.30 -7.57
C ALA A 564 13.71 9.21 -9.08
N VAL A 565 14.55 8.24 -9.49
CA VAL A 565 14.81 7.98 -10.92
C VAL A 565 13.56 7.45 -11.62
N ALA A 566 12.83 6.53 -10.99
CA ALA A 566 11.59 5.99 -11.54
C ALA A 566 10.49 7.07 -11.65
N GLU A 567 10.41 7.97 -10.67
CA GLU A 567 9.47 9.09 -10.65
C GLU A 567 9.74 10.10 -11.79
N ASP A 568 10.99 10.51 -11.99
CA ASP A 568 11.37 11.54 -12.98
C ASP A 568 11.52 11.00 -14.40
N ARG A 569 12.17 9.84 -14.58
CA ARG A 569 12.51 9.30 -15.91
C ARG A 569 11.50 8.31 -16.45
N MET A 570 10.83 7.61 -15.55
CA MET A 570 9.87 6.57 -15.91
C MET A 570 8.43 6.98 -15.60
N HIS A 571 8.18 8.14 -14.99
CA HIS A 571 6.84 8.59 -14.64
C HIS A 571 6.07 7.56 -13.77
N ILE A 572 6.78 6.79 -12.93
CA ILE A 572 6.21 5.75 -12.08
C ILE A 572 5.91 6.34 -10.70
N ALA A 573 4.64 6.30 -10.31
CA ALA A 573 4.15 6.71 -9.00
C ALA A 573 4.06 5.55 -8.00
N ALA A 574 4.15 4.31 -8.47
CA ALA A 574 3.90 3.10 -7.68
C ALA A 574 4.77 2.94 -6.41
N LEU A 575 5.90 3.64 -6.33
CA LEU A 575 6.83 3.59 -5.21
C LEU A 575 6.50 4.59 -4.09
N TYR A 576 5.38 5.33 -4.16
CA TYR A 576 5.03 6.37 -3.17
C TYR A 576 5.13 5.90 -1.70
N ALA A 577 4.78 4.65 -1.40
CA ALA A 577 4.81 4.10 -0.04
C ALA A 577 6.23 4.07 0.56
N THR A 578 7.27 3.96 -0.26
CA THR A 578 8.66 4.00 0.21
C THR A 578 9.07 5.39 0.69
N VAL A 579 8.53 6.45 0.08
CA VAL A 579 8.75 7.85 0.47
C VAL A 579 8.19 8.13 1.87
N PHE A 580 6.99 7.61 2.16
CA PHE A 580 6.39 7.68 3.50
C PHE A 580 7.21 6.89 4.52
N LEU A 581 7.63 5.67 4.18
CA LEU A 581 8.49 4.85 5.04
C LEU A 581 9.83 5.56 5.33
N GLN A 582 10.47 6.14 4.32
CA GLN A 582 11.74 6.86 4.49
C GLN A 582 11.60 8.12 5.34
N SER A 583 10.49 8.85 5.20
CA SER A 583 10.16 9.99 6.06
C SER A 583 10.02 9.56 7.53
N ALA A 584 9.33 8.45 7.79
CA ALA A 584 9.17 7.89 9.12
C ALA A 584 10.50 7.39 9.71
N ILE A 585 11.33 6.71 8.90
CA ILE A 585 12.67 6.25 9.30
C ILE A 585 13.55 7.45 9.67
N PHE A 586 13.56 8.51 8.85
CA PHE A 586 14.31 9.73 9.14
C PHE A 586 13.91 10.32 10.50
N LEU A 587 12.61 10.51 10.76
CA LEU A 587 12.13 11.08 12.02
C LEU A 587 12.48 10.18 13.21
N ALA A 588 12.33 8.87 13.07
CA ALA A 588 12.68 7.92 14.13
C ALA A 588 14.19 7.90 14.41
N LEU A 589 15.02 7.96 13.38
CA LEU A 589 16.47 8.05 13.50
C LEU A 589 16.90 9.37 14.13
N PHE A 590 16.27 10.48 13.74
CA PHE A 590 16.51 11.80 14.34
C PHE A 590 16.20 11.78 15.84
N ILE A 591 15.09 11.17 16.26
CA ILE A 591 14.80 10.96 17.69
C ILE A 591 15.91 10.13 18.37
N SER A 592 16.43 9.08 17.72
CA SER A 592 17.54 8.28 18.29
C SER A 592 18.82 9.09 18.49
N LEU A 593 19.08 10.09 17.64
CA LEU A 593 20.18 11.02 17.84
C LEU A 593 19.89 11.99 19.00
N LEU A 594 18.67 12.51 19.09
CA LEU A 594 18.26 13.42 20.18
C LEU A 594 18.34 12.75 21.57
N GLU A 595 18.05 11.45 21.66
CA GLU A 595 18.18 10.66 22.90
C GLU A 595 19.60 10.73 23.49
N GLN A 596 20.63 10.88 22.66
CA GLN A 596 22.02 10.97 23.10
C GLN A 596 22.26 12.21 23.97
N PHE A 597 21.47 13.29 23.84
CA PHE A 597 21.59 14.46 24.71
C PHE A 597 21.27 14.17 26.18
N ALA A 598 20.48 13.13 26.47
CA ALA A 598 20.18 12.68 27.82
C ALA A 598 21.38 12.01 28.52
N LEU A 599 22.37 11.57 27.74
CA LEU A 599 23.62 11.01 28.26
C LEU A 599 24.57 12.11 28.76
N LEU A 600 25.51 11.71 29.61
CA LEU A 600 26.64 12.56 30.00
C LEU A 600 27.61 12.75 28.83
N GLY A 601 28.54 13.69 28.97
CA GLY A 601 29.76 13.65 28.16
C GLY A 601 30.48 12.32 28.34
N LYS A 602 31.07 11.79 27.29
CA LYS A 602 31.83 10.54 27.31
C LYS A 602 32.98 10.61 28.31
N HIS A 603 33.72 11.72 28.34
CA HIS A 603 34.81 11.93 29.30
C HIS A 603 34.28 12.08 30.73
N ASP A 604 33.21 12.85 30.95
CA ASP A 604 32.55 12.98 32.27
C ASP A 604 32.08 11.63 32.82
N PHE A 605 31.54 10.79 31.95
CA PHE A 605 31.10 9.45 32.31
C PHE A 605 32.27 8.55 32.71
N ALA A 606 33.35 8.57 31.93
CA ALA A 606 34.52 7.77 32.22
C ALA A 606 35.24 8.23 33.50
N MET A 607 35.26 9.54 33.79
CA MET A 607 35.72 10.07 35.08
C MET A 607 34.86 9.57 36.24
N GLN A 608 33.52 9.68 36.14
CA GLN A 608 32.62 9.17 37.19
C GLN A 608 32.79 7.67 37.44
N LEU A 609 33.05 6.89 36.38
CA LEU A 609 33.28 5.45 36.49
C LEU A 609 34.61 5.14 37.19
N HIS A 610 35.67 5.85 36.80
CA HIS A 610 36.98 5.72 37.41
C HIS A 610 36.96 6.10 38.90
N ASP A 611 36.37 7.25 39.25
CA ASP A 611 36.20 7.69 40.64
C ASP A 611 35.42 6.67 41.49
N ALA A 612 34.39 6.04 40.89
CA ALA A 612 33.61 5.01 41.58
C ALA A 612 34.36 3.68 41.75
N HIS A 613 35.30 3.36 40.86
CA HIS A 613 36.19 2.21 41.00
C HIS A 613 37.25 2.49 42.09
N GLN A 614 37.93 3.63 42.03
CA GLN A 614 38.88 4.04 43.06
C GLN A 614 38.23 4.12 44.45
N ALA A 615 37.04 4.69 44.58
CA ALA A 615 36.31 4.73 45.85
C ALA A 615 35.96 3.33 46.39
N ARG A 616 35.75 2.34 45.51
CA ARG A 616 35.54 0.94 45.90
C ARG A 616 36.86 0.29 46.32
N ASP A 617 37.93 0.50 45.58
CA ASP A 617 39.25 -0.09 45.87
C ASP A 617 39.82 0.44 47.19
N ILE A 618 39.62 1.73 47.48
CA ILE A 618 39.96 2.36 48.77
C ILE A 618 39.10 1.78 49.91
N SER A 619 37.82 1.48 49.65
CA SER A 619 36.95 0.86 50.65
C SER A 619 37.27 -0.61 50.95
N SER A 620 37.86 -1.34 49.99
CA SER A 620 38.32 -2.72 50.18
C SER A 620 39.71 -2.85 50.78
N HIS A 621 40.58 -1.86 50.58
CA HIS A 621 41.92 -1.83 51.19
C HIS A 621 41.98 -1.22 52.60
N GLY A 622 40.88 -0.66 53.11
CA GLY A 622 40.81 -0.08 54.46
C GLY A 622 40.75 -1.09 55.63
N THR A 623 40.85 -2.40 55.38
CA THR A 623 40.76 -3.43 56.43
C THR A 623 42.08 -4.12 56.82
N ASP A 624 43.19 -3.89 56.12
CA ASP A 624 44.46 -4.58 56.41
C ASP A 624 45.63 -3.61 56.55
N HIS A 625 45.73 -2.94 57.71
CA HIS A 625 47.02 -2.44 58.21
C HIS A 625 46.94 -2.15 59.72
N GLU A 626 47.40 -3.10 60.54
CA GLU A 626 48.15 -2.80 61.76
C GLU A 626 48.83 -4.06 62.32
N SER A 627 50.14 -4.18 62.10
CA SER A 627 51.10 -4.54 63.17
C SER A 627 52.52 -4.62 62.60
N ARG A 628 53.29 -3.57 62.89
CA ARG A 628 54.75 -3.48 62.78
C ARG A 628 55.38 -4.27 63.94
N PRO A 629 56.55 -4.89 63.75
CA PRO A 629 57.57 -4.91 64.82
C PRO A 629 58.88 -4.26 64.36
N GLN A 630 59.54 -3.55 65.28
CA GLN A 630 60.92 -3.05 65.16
C GLN A 630 61.92 -4.10 65.71
N PRO A 631 63.24 -3.94 65.47
CA PRO A 631 64.13 -5.04 65.09
C PRO A 631 65.10 -5.48 66.20
N GLU A 632 65.46 -6.76 66.23
CA GLU A 632 66.70 -7.25 66.86
C GLU A 632 67.32 -8.38 66.02
N GLU A 633 68.56 -8.11 65.60
CA GLU A 633 69.73 -8.97 65.41
C GLU A 633 69.64 -10.36 64.72
N GLU A 634 70.31 -10.44 63.56
CA GLU A 634 70.94 -11.62 62.94
C GLU A 634 72.01 -12.28 63.86
N PRO A 635 72.57 -13.50 63.61
CA PRO A 635 72.56 -14.26 62.34
C PRO A 635 72.42 -15.81 62.44
N ALA A 636 72.40 -16.43 61.25
CA ALA A 636 73.11 -17.65 60.85
C ALA A 636 72.38 -19.02 60.84
N GLN A 637 72.40 -19.62 59.63
CA GLN A 637 72.67 -21.03 59.30
C GLN A 637 71.60 -22.06 59.77
N THR A 638 71.16 -23.09 59.04
CA THR A 638 71.69 -23.89 57.92
C THR A 638 70.56 -24.82 57.45
N GLU A 639 70.67 -25.25 56.19
CA GLU A 639 70.27 -26.51 55.53
C GLU A 639 69.30 -27.54 56.18
N GLY A 640 68.52 -28.20 55.30
CA GLY A 640 67.89 -29.51 55.50
C GLY A 640 66.45 -29.51 54.99
N ASP A 641 66.19 -29.83 53.72
CA ASP A 641 65.84 -31.19 53.26
C ASP A 641 64.86 -31.90 54.21
N ASP A 642 63.63 -32.17 53.79
CA ASP A 642 63.30 -33.35 52.98
C ASP A 642 61.78 -33.61 52.98
N ASP A 643 61.35 -34.16 51.85
CA ASP A 643 60.20 -34.99 51.52
C ASP A 643 58.89 -35.00 52.34
N GLY A 644 57.81 -35.18 51.57
CA GLY A 644 56.79 -36.15 51.98
C GLY A 644 55.36 -35.87 51.56
N SER A 645 55.01 -36.38 50.38
CA SER A 645 53.73 -37.03 50.01
C SER A 645 52.41 -36.31 50.34
N GLU A 646 51.73 -35.83 49.30
CA GLU A 646 50.72 -36.59 48.52
C GLU A 646 49.33 -36.67 49.18
N ASP A 647 48.40 -36.10 48.42
CA ASP A 647 47.07 -36.60 48.12
C ASP A 647 46.00 -36.70 49.21
N ALA A 648 45.14 -35.69 49.13
CA ALA A 648 43.72 -35.83 48.77
C ALA A 648 42.94 -37.00 49.39
N THR A 649 41.86 -36.68 50.10
CA THR A 649 40.50 -37.03 49.63
C THR A 649 39.41 -36.38 50.48
N GLU A 650 38.43 -35.85 49.76
CA GLU A 650 37.00 -35.73 50.05
C GLU A 650 36.50 -35.78 51.51
N THR A 651 35.65 -34.81 51.88
CA THR A 651 34.18 -34.99 51.84
C THR A 651 33.50 -33.83 52.59
N THR A 652 32.52 -33.22 51.94
CA THR A 652 31.45 -32.45 52.61
C THR A 652 30.35 -33.43 52.99
N PRO A 653 29.70 -33.29 54.15
CA PRO A 653 28.28 -32.92 54.16
C PRO A 653 27.94 -31.97 55.33
N LEU A 654 27.24 -30.85 55.08
CA LEU A 654 25.79 -30.65 55.01
C LEU A 654 25.04 -30.70 56.37
N ARG A 655 24.71 -29.49 56.85
CA ARG A 655 23.57 -28.99 57.68
C ARG A 655 22.70 -29.97 58.50
N ALA A 656 22.49 -29.59 59.77
CA ALA A 656 21.17 -29.54 60.46
C ALA A 656 21.28 -28.59 61.69
N ASN A 657 20.50 -27.51 61.78
CA ASN A 657 19.35 -27.30 62.71
C ASN A 657 19.62 -27.85 64.13
N GLU A 658 19.60 -27.08 65.24
CA GLU A 658 18.50 -26.23 65.76
C GLU A 658 18.96 -25.46 67.06
N PRO A 659 18.10 -24.76 67.84
CA PRO A 659 18.42 -23.46 68.45
C PRO A 659 18.82 -23.53 69.94
N GLY A 660 19.63 -22.56 70.39
CA GLY A 660 20.01 -22.42 71.79
C GLY A 660 20.16 -20.95 72.19
N TYR A 661 19.14 -20.44 72.88
CA TYR A 661 19.13 -19.13 73.53
C TYR A 661 20.06 -19.19 74.76
N GLY A 662 21.05 -18.30 74.84
CA GLY A 662 21.99 -18.23 75.96
C GLY A 662 22.72 -16.89 75.97
N SER A 663 22.27 -15.98 76.82
CA SER A 663 22.78 -14.64 76.98
C SER A 663 24.22 -14.61 77.47
N SER A 664 25.07 -13.76 76.86
CA SER A 664 26.07 -13.03 77.63
C SER A 664 26.31 -11.66 77.02
N THR A 665 25.78 -10.67 77.72
CA THR A 665 26.05 -9.25 77.54
C THR A 665 27.52 -9.01 77.87
N ARG A 666 28.35 -8.70 76.87
CA ARG A 666 29.64 -8.04 77.08
C ARG A 666 29.60 -6.67 76.42
N THR A 667 29.34 -5.68 77.25
CA THR A 667 29.62 -4.27 77.02
C THR A 667 31.13 -4.07 76.82
N SER A 668 31.54 -3.50 75.69
CA SER A 668 32.85 -2.84 75.61
C SER A 668 32.70 -1.51 74.85
N PHE A 669 33.31 -0.49 75.44
CA PHE A 669 33.29 0.93 75.08
C PHE A 669 33.86 1.26 73.67
N ALA A 670 34.16 0.26 72.84
CA ALA A 670 34.82 0.42 71.54
C ALA A 670 33.85 0.67 70.35
N ALA A 671 32.54 0.52 70.55
CA ALA A 671 31.55 0.66 69.47
C ALA A 671 31.19 2.12 69.13
N THR A 672 31.41 3.06 70.06
CA THR A 672 30.99 4.47 69.87
C THR A 672 32.02 5.29 69.10
N TYR A 673 33.31 4.94 69.18
CA TYR A 673 34.39 5.66 68.47
C TYR A 673 34.54 5.24 67.00
N ARG A 674 34.10 4.02 66.63
CA ARG A 674 34.03 3.61 65.22
C ARG A 674 32.87 4.25 64.46
N ARG A 675 31.90 4.84 65.16
CA ARG A 675 30.73 5.48 64.52
C ARG A 675 31.03 6.90 64.04
N SER A 676 31.93 7.64 64.70
CA SER A 676 32.28 9.01 64.34
C SER A 676 33.27 9.13 63.19
N VAL A 677 34.10 8.11 62.94
CA VAL A 677 35.01 8.08 61.78
C VAL A 677 34.30 7.58 60.51
N ALA A 678 33.23 6.80 60.64
CA ALA A 678 32.38 6.38 59.52
C ALA A 678 31.42 7.47 59.01
N GLU A 679 31.28 8.59 59.74
CA GLU A 679 30.37 9.69 59.38
C GLU A 679 31.02 10.72 58.42
N ASN A 680 32.35 10.68 58.27
CA ASN A 680 33.12 11.53 57.35
C ASN A 680 33.70 10.79 56.14
N ALA A 681 33.33 9.53 55.91
CA ALA A 681 33.63 8.87 54.65
C ALA A 681 32.71 9.47 53.55
N PRO A 682 33.25 9.98 52.43
CA PRO A 682 32.42 10.48 51.34
C PRO A 682 31.48 9.35 50.92
N SER A 683 30.18 9.62 50.94
CA SER A 683 29.18 8.67 50.47
C SER A 683 29.54 8.25 49.04
N PRO A 684 29.52 6.96 48.67
CA PRO A 684 29.85 6.55 47.30
C PRO A 684 28.98 7.34 46.32
N PRO A 685 29.54 7.85 45.21
CA PRO A 685 28.81 8.71 44.30
C PRO A 685 27.52 8.03 43.84
N ARG A 686 26.44 8.81 43.75
CA ARG A 686 25.06 8.39 43.44
C ARG A 686 24.91 7.73 42.05
N MET A 687 25.55 6.60 41.77
CA MET A 687 25.35 5.80 40.56
C MET A 687 24.06 4.98 40.59
N ARG A 688 23.45 4.77 41.76
CA ARG A 688 22.25 3.93 41.93
C ARG A 688 20.96 4.46 41.30
N ARG A 689 20.91 5.70 40.79
CA ARG A 689 19.66 6.31 40.30
C ARG A 689 19.23 5.84 38.90
N TYR A 690 20.16 5.33 38.10
CA TYR A 690 19.94 4.95 36.70
C TYR A 690 20.58 3.59 36.41
N GLN A 691 19.86 2.49 36.68
CA GLN A 691 20.35 1.15 36.38
C GLN A 691 20.18 0.82 34.88
N PRO A 692 21.21 0.30 34.20
CA PRO A 692 21.08 -0.19 32.83
C PRO A 692 20.14 -1.40 32.78
N TYR A 693 19.57 -1.66 31.61
CA TYR A 693 18.71 -2.83 31.42
C TYR A 693 19.57 -4.10 31.31
N GLU A 694 19.36 -5.07 32.21
CA GLU A 694 20.10 -6.34 32.27
C GLU A 694 21.63 -6.13 32.18
N HIS A 695 22.29 -6.68 31.16
CA HIS A 695 23.74 -6.64 30.96
C HIS A 695 24.17 -5.65 29.86
N GLU A 696 23.40 -4.60 29.65
CA GLU A 696 23.76 -3.52 28.72
C GLU A 696 24.88 -2.62 29.27
N GLN A 697 25.37 -1.73 28.41
CA GLN A 697 26.42 -0.79 28.77
C GLN A 697 26.00 0.08 29.97
N SER A 698 26.91 0.29 30.92
CA SER A 698 26.62 0.97 32.20
C SER A 698 26.08 2.40 32.06
N TRP A 699 26.45 3.11 30.99
CA TRP A 699 25.95 4.45 30.68
C TRP A 699 24.49 4.46 30.18
N SER A 700 23.94 3.33 29.74
CA SER A 700 22.64 3.27 29.06
C SER A 700 21.45 3.55 29.97
N GLY A 701 21.60 3.40 31.29
CA GLY A 701 20.52 3.62 32.25
C GLY A 701 19.94 5.04 32.24
N ARG A 702 20.65 6.01 31.66
CA ARG A 702 20.19 7.41 31.50
C ARG A 702 19.37 7.66 30.24
N LEU A 703 19.30 6.71 29.31
CA LEU A 703 18.48 6.84 28.11
C LEU A 703 16.99 6.86 28.48
N PRO A 704 16.18 7.70 27.82
CA PRO A 704 14.75 7.73 28.06
C PRO A 704 14.12 6.41 27.62
N SER A 705 13.44 5.75 28.54
CA SER A 705 12.85 4.43 28.31
C SER A 705 11.55 4.44 27.51
N TRP A 706 10.97 5.61 27.22
CA TRP A 706 9.65 5.77 26.60
C TRP A 706 9.70 6.18 25.12
N THR A 707 10.79 6.72 24.62
CA THR A 707 10.88 7.29 23.26
C THR A 707 10.62 6.27 22.15
N TRP A 708 10.80 4.98 22.43
CA TRP A 708 10.56 3.90 21.47
C TRP A 708 9.10 3.86 21.01
N ILE A 709 8.14 4.23 21.88
CA ILE A 709 6.73 4.20 21.50
C ILE A 709 6.44 5.27 20.45
N ILE A 710 7.04 6.46 20.57
CA ILE A 710 6.89 7.52 19.56
C ILE A 710 7.53 7.09 18.25
N GLN A 711 8.74 6.54 18.30
CA GLN A 711 9.41 6.03 17.09
C GLN A 711 8.59 4.92 16.42
N PHE A 712 8.02 4.01 17.21
CA PHE A 712 7.16 2.95 16.70
C PHE A 712 5.86 3.50 16.08
N LEU A 713 5.21 4.48 16.72
CA LEU A 713 4.02 5.15 16.20
C LEU A 713 4.30 6.04 14.99
N LEU A 714 5.54 6.45 14.74
CA LEU A 714 5.95 7.08 13.48
C LEU A 714 6.18 6.03 12.39
N LEU A 715 6.84 4.92 12.74
CA LEU A 715 7.27 3.89 11.78
C LEU A 715 6.14 2.97 11.31
N ALA A 716 5.25 2.55 12.21
CA ALA A 716 4.29 1.49 11.91
C ALA A 716 3.01 2.00 11.25
N PRO A 717 2.23 2.96 11.81
CA PRO A 717 0.87 3.23 11.34
C PRO A 717 0.75 3.54 9.85
N VAL A 718 1.40 4.60 9.37
CA VAL A 718 1.27 5.00 7.95
C VAL A 718 1.88 3.95 7.01
N PRO A 719 3.15 3.51 7.18
CA PRO A 719 3.72 2.50 6.28
C PRO A 719 2.96 1.16 6.28
N VAL A 720 2.49 0.68 7.44
CA VAL A 720 1.70 -0.57 7.52
C VAL A 720 0.35 -0.43 6.82
N ILE A 721 -0.32 0.72 6.92
CA ILE A 721 -1.55 1.00 6.17
C ILE A 721 -1.28 0.92 4.66
N LEU A 722 -0.23 1.60 4.18
CA LEU A 722 0.08 1.67 2.75
C LEU A 722 0.52 0.31 2.19
N PHE A 723 1.52 -0.33 2.80
CA PHE A 723 2.00 -1.65 2.35
C PHE A 723 0.97 -2.75 2.57
N GLY A 724 0.14 -2.65 3.59
CA GLY A 724 -0.94 -3.59 3.86
C GLY A 724 -2.04 -3.53 2.80
N ASN A 725 -2.52 -2.32 2.46
CA ASN A 725 -3.48 -2.13 1.38
C ASN A 725 -2.91 -2.58 0.02
N LEU A 726 -1.68 -2.16 -0.30
CA LEU A 726 -0.96 -2.61 -1.50
C LEU A 726 -0.82 -4.13 -1.57
N GLY A 727 -0.54 -4.77 -0.44
CA GLY A 727 -0.44 -6.22 -0.35
C GLY A 727 -1.76 -6.93 -0.61
N LEU A 728 -2.86 -6.44 -0.04
CA LEU A 728 -4.20 -6.98 -0.24
C LEU A 728 -4.66 -6.86 -1.70
N VAL A 729 -4.49 -5.68 -2.31
CA VAL A 729 -4.82 -5.46 -3.72
C VAL A 729 -3.93 -6.32 -4.63
N ALA A 730 -2.62 -6.37 -4.39
CA ALA A 730 -1.70 -7.19 -5.17
C ALA A 730 -2.01 -8.69 -5.05
N MET A 731 -2.38 -9.16 -3.86
CA MET A 731 -2.81 -10.54 -3.62
C MET A 731 -4.03 -10.90 -4.48
N SER A 732 -5.11 -10.12 -4.37
CA SER A 732 -6.35 -10.36 -5.10
C SER A 732 -6.19 -10.24 -6.62
N ALA A 733 -5.31 -9.35 -7.09
CA ALA A 733 -5.03 -9.16 -8.51
C ALA A 733 -4.12 -10.25 -9.12
N LEU A 734 -3.11 -10.74 -8.37
CA LEU A 734 -2.09 -11.64 -8.92
C LEU A 734 -2.38 -13.13 -8.70
N GLN A 735 -3.29 -13.49 -7.80
CA GLN A 735 -3.57 -14.91 -7.47
C GLN A 735 -3.98 -15.76 -8.69
N MET A 736 -4.58 -15.16 -9.73
CA MET A 736 -5.03 -15.85 -10.95
C MET A 736 -4.00 -15.84 -12.08
N THR A 737 -2.91 -15.09 -11.94
CA THR A 737 -1.92 -14.95 -13.03
C THR A 737 -1.40 -16.32 -13.48
N GLY A 738 -1.24 -17.28 -12.57
CA GLY A 738 -0.80 -18.62 -12.93
C GLY A 738 -1.83 -19.45 -13.71
N THR A 739 -3.12 -19.33 -13.37
CA THR A 739 -4.20 -20.05 -14.07
C THR A 739 -4.50 -19.45 -15.44
N ASP A 740 -4.27 -18.15 -15.60
CA ASP A 740 -4.47 -17.42 -16.85
C ASP A 740 -3.29 -17.59 -17.85
N GLY A 741 -2.37 -18.52 -17.58
CA GLY A 741 -1.20 -18.80 -18.43
C GLY A 741 -0.03 -17.84 -18.24
N GLY A 742 -0.06 -17.01 -17.21
CA GLY A 742 1.03 -16.11 -16.82
C GLY A 742 2.12 -16.78 -15.97
N SER A 743 2.95 -15.95 -15.34
CA SER A 743 4.04 -16.46 -14.49
C SER A 743 3.50 -17.10 -13.21
N LEU A 744 3.94 -18.33 -12.93
CA LEU A 744 3.67 -19.03 -11.67
C LEU A 744 4.47 -18.48 -10.48
N LEU A 745 5.61 -17.83 -10.75
CA LEU A 745 6.52 -17.36 -9.71
C LEU A 745 6.17 -15.95 -9.22
N VAL A 746 5.82 -15.05 -10.13
CA VAL A 746 5.60 -13.63 -9.82
C VAL A 746 4.58 -13.43 -8.69
N PRO A 747 3.40 -14.07 -8.69
CA PRO A 747 2.41 -13.88 -7.62
C PRO A 747 2.94 -14.24 -6.23
N VAL A 748 3.58 -15.42 -6.11
CA VAL A 748 4.10 -15.94 -4.84
C VAL A 748 5.28 -15.10 -4.34
N LEU A 749 6.18 -14.71 -5.24
CA LEU A 749 7.35 -13.89 -4.91
C LEU A 749 6.94 -12.47 -4.49
N SER A 750 5.97 -11.86 -5.18
CA SER A 750 5.41 -10.55 -4.84
C SER A 750 4.86 -10.53 -3.41
N LEU A 751 4.10 -11.55 -2.99
CA LEU A 751 3.63 -11.66 -1.60
C LEU A 751 4.76 -11.80 -0.59
N GLY A 752 5.82 -12.55 -0.93
CA GLY A 752 7.01 -12.64 -0.10
C GLY A 752 7.70 -11.29 0.11
N ILE A 753 7.87 -10.51 -0.97
CA ILE A 753 8.48 -9.18 -0.93
C ILE A 753 7.63 -8.21 -0.10
N VAL A 754 6.32 -8.15 -0.36
CA VAL A 754 5.39 -7.30 0.39
C VAL A 754 5.41 -7.63 1.89
N SER A 755 5.51 -8.92 2.26
CA SER A 755 5.61 -9.35 3.66
C SER A 755 6.82 -8.77 4.38
N ILE A 756 7.96 -8.69 3.68
CA ILE A 756 9.18 -8.07 4.22
C ILE A 756 8.92 -6.58 4.49
N PHE A 757 8.41 -5.84 3.51
CA PHE A 757 8.12 -4.41 3.66
C PHE A 757 7.10 -4.10 4.77
N LEU A 758 6.08 -4.95 4.94
CA LEU A 758 5.07 -4.81 5.99
C LEU A 758 5.67 -4.96 7.41
N LEU A 759 6.74 -5.74 7.55
CA LEU A 759 7.39 -6.04 8.83
C LEU A 759 8.65 -5.19 9.09
N LEU A 760 9.20 -4.50 8.09
CA LEU A 760 10.35 -3.59 8.25
C LEU A 760 10.15 -2.56 9.39
N PRO A 761 8.99 -1.89 9.55
CA PRO A 761 8.76 -0.95 10.64
C PRO A 761 8.94 -1.52 12.06
N LEU A 762 8.75 -2.83 12.22
CA LEU A 762 8.86 -3.51 13.52
C LEU A 762 10.31 -3.90 13.87
N THR A 763 11.18 -4.01 12.87
CA THR A 763 12.55 -4.53 13.04
C THR A 763 13.41 -3.81 14.08
N PRO A 764 13.30 -2.48 14.35
CA PRO A 764 14.10 -1.84 15.41
C PRO A 764 13.77 -2.34 16.82
N PHE A 765 12.55 -2.85 17.02
CA PHE A 765 12.00 -3.16 18.35
C PHE A 765 11.92 -4.67 18.59
N ILE A 766 11.98 -5.48 17.54
CA ILE A 766 11.66 -6.92 17.58
C ILE A 766 12.54 -7.73 18.55
N HIS A 767 13.80 -7.35 18.77
CA HIS A 767 14.69 -8.02 19.73
C HIS A 767 14.20 -7.96 21.19
N ARG A 768 13.30 -7.02 21.50
CA ARG A 768 12.63 -6.93 22.80
C ARG A 768 11.31 -7.69 22.84
N VAL A 769 10.75 -8.16 21.73
CA VAL A 769 9.50 -8.92 21.78
C VAL A 769 9.71 -10.23 22.55
N SER A 770 8.78 -10.52 23.46
CA SER A 770 8.71 -11.76 24.24
C SER A 770 8.54 -12.98 23.32
N HIS A 771 9.11 -14.11 23.71
CA HIS A 771 9.10 -15.35 22.93
C HIS A 771 7.70 -15.88 22.56
N HIS A 772 6.65 -15.57 23.32
CA HIS A 772 5.29 -16.06 23.05
C HIS A 772 4.79 -15.79 21.62
N ILE A 773 4.98 -14.58 21.11
CA ILE A 773 4.50 -14.18 19.77
C ILE A 773 5.29 -14.90 18.65
N PRO A 774 6.63 -14.83 18.58
CA PRO A 774 7.41 -15.56 17.58
C PRO A 774 7.21 -17.08 17.62
N MET A 775 7.07 -17.67 18.81
CA MET A 775 6.81 -19.11 18.91
C MET A 775 5.43 -19.49 18.38
N PHE A 776 4.41 -18.67 18.65
CA PHE A 776 3.10 -18.83 18.03
C PHE A 776 3.20 -18.71 16.49
N LEU A 777 3.91 -17.71 15.98
CA LEU A 777 4.12 -17.52 14.55
C LEU A 777 4.93 -18.66 13.92
N LEU A 778 5.87 -19.29 14.64
CA LEU A 778 6.53 -20.50 14.15
C LEU A 778 5.53 -21.65 13.95
N CYS A 779 4.58 -21.83 14.87
CA CYS A 779 3.51 -22.81 14.70
C CYS A 779 2.59 -22.47 13.52
N VAL A 780 2.23 -21.19 13.35
CA VAL A 780 1.47 -20.72 12.19
C VAL A 780 2.23 -20.99 10.89
N PHE A 781 3.53 -20.70 10.84
CA PHE A 781 4.40 -21.02 9.72
C PHE A 781 4.40 -22.51 9.43
N ALA A 782 4.63 -23.37 10.42
CA ALA A 782 4.66 -24.82 10.20
C ALA A 782 3.33 -25.34 9.64
N GLY A 783 2.20 -24.91 10.21
CA GLY A 783 0.88 -25.30 9.73
C GLY A 783 0.58 -24.80 8.31
N THR A 784 0.80 -23.51 8.05
CA THR A 784 0.56 -22.91 6.73
C THR A 784 1.52 -23.41 5.67
N PHE A 785 2.78 -23.67 6.00
CA PHE A 785 3.78 -24.23 5.08
C PHE A 785 3.42 -25.65 4.64
N ILE A 786 3.05 -26.53 5.60
CA ILE A 786 2.60 -27.88 5.28
C ILE A 786 1.33 -27.84 4.44
N TYR A 787 0.36 -27.00 4.83
CA TYR A 787 -0.87 -26.81 4.06
C TYR A 787 -0.56 -26.35 2.64
N ASN A 788 0.26 -25.32 2.47
CA ASN A 788 0.58 -24.78 1.15
C ASN A 788 1.30 -25.80 0.24
N LEU A 789 2.07 -26.73 0.80
CA LEU A 789 2.75 -27.78 0.02
C LEU A 789 1.84 -28.95 -0.37
N VAL A 790 0.85 -29.30 0.45
CA VAL A 790 0.07 -30.54 0.31
C VAL A 790 -1.36 -30.31 -0.15
N ALA A 791 -1.95 -29.15 0.16
CA ALA A 791 -3.33 -28.86 -0.17
C ALA A 791 -3.55 -28.79 -1.69
N PHE A 792 -4.68 -29.33 -2.13
CA PHE A 792 -5.08 -29.23 -3.52
C PHE A 792 -5.37 -27.76 -3.88
N PRO A 793 -4.79 -27.21 -4.97
CA PRO A 793 -4.84 -25.78 -5.25
C PRO A 793 -6.19 -25.24 -5.71
N PHE A 794 -7.20 -26.10 -5.89
CA PHE A 794 -8.54 -25.72 -6.38
C PHE A 794 -9.64 -26.12 -5.40
N SER A 795 -10.76 -25.40 -5.44
CA SER A 795 -11.94 -25.67 -4.63
C SER A 795 -13.23 -25.30 -5.38
N ASP A 796 -14.40 -25.57 -4.82
CA ASP A 796 -15.67 -25.18 -5.43
C ASP A 796 -15.83 -23.67 -5.65
N SER A 797 -15.21 -22.87 -4.77
CA SER A 797 -15.19 -21.40 -4.86
C SER A 797 -14.07 -20.87 -5.77
N HIS A 798 -13.06 -21.70 -6.05
CA HIS A 798 -11.88 -21.38 -6.84
C HIS A 798 -11.63 -22.53 -7.83
N ARG A 799 -12.50 -22.64 -8.83
CA ARG A 799 -12.44 -23.70 -9.85
C ARG A 799 -11.33 -23.40 -10.84
N PHE A 800 -10.65 -24.44 -11.32
CA PHE A 800 -9.70 -24.27 -12.42
C PHE A 800 -10.45 -23.90 -13.70
N LYS A 801 -10.04 -22.80 -14.35
CA LYS A 801 -10.61 -22.36 -15.63
C LYS A 801 -9.74 -22.88 -16.76
N PHE A 802 -10.36 -23.56 -17.71
CA PHE A 802 -9.69 -23.95 -18.93
C PHE A 802 -10.16 -23.04 -20.06
N LEU A 803 -9.33 -22.06 -20.43
CA LEU A 803 -9.55 -21.25 -21.62
C LEU A 803 -9.20 -22.11 -22.84
N LEU A 804 -10.22 -22.68 -23.48
CA LEU A 804 -10.06 -23.20 -24.83
C LEU A 804 -9.82 -21.99 -25.73
N PRO A 805 -8.67 -21.86 -26.41
CA PRO A 805 -8.56 -20.85 -27.44
C PRO A 805 -9.65 -21.11 -28.47
N ALA A 806 -10.59 -20.17 -28.61
CA ALA A 806 -11.62 -20.24 -29.63
C ALA A 806 -10.91 -20.39 -30.98
N GLY A 807 -11.11 -21.54 -31.64
CA GLY A 807 -10.69 -21.84 -33.01
C GLY A 807 -9.28 -21.41 -33.41
N ARG A 808 -8.29 -22.29 -33.20
CA ARG A 808 -7.18 -22.41 -34.16
C ARG A 808 -7.61 -23.21 -35.36
#